data_AF-A0A2E9BMG0-F1
#
_entry.id   AF-A0A2E9BMG0-F1
#
_cell.length_a   1.000
_cell.length_b   1.000
_cell.length_c   1.000
_cell.angle_alpha   90.00
_cell.angle_beta   90.00
_cell.angle_gamma   90.00
#
_symmetry.space_group_name_H-M   'P 1'
#
loop_
_entity.id
_entity.type
_entity.pdbx_description
1 polymer ?
#
loop_
_entity_poly.entity_id
_entity_poly.type
_entity_poly.pdbx_seq_one_letter_code
_entity_poly.pdbx_strand_id
1 'polypeptide(L)'
;MAYDASIWRVDTEAAPARPTPHADTVPLTWAHDSRTGEPRYIHDAEVIDASAECQCPACDLSLTPVLAGQPLRRNPTAHFRHPKGAQKDDCTLVAARLAAIRHLQERGFIDLPRRRMSANAIGFSGQGYEGWAEKRAERVSITSAVLHDHATALLTLDDGREFLVDLTGQRDAGSDGQGRAIVTLFLSDPAIAMMSPDEIRARLRLLPDIRWCAHWDDQALQAAASAQAQQAAREAMDAWEAADEAQFHQYLPPDLEPSIALQWRRETLLHSEVKAILEQASQIATPSLELKVTRYAPEEFSGEWEDNTLRVQWMAGSTTLSLEKTQLEERQGSIVPDVICTLREPRPYIYGVTETWLDDAFEELVEDTHSSQRWPQTLLIEVTVTHGIDQEKLRRIQALDMPTLEIDIGSLGGRVTRDGLRHLVVNETIGKRWVHHPALRWRHQILETKLDQHPVTVRFQERLAELRRPRLLATPASEWARIYLAAATEFLDTNTRINKARRAHRGPGPEPEPLREDSEPWLRLMEAAEALAAHGYPGGADHEMVGGAGIVSRLLSIQHNRGIGYAFSTGYQVLNAIMQSTPGYQHWHTLYLMAVKAYGLDARLTPGQVERYGSWRQSVIDKVNAGDETHLRPGRYDAVLGVLFAEMAPRLANGYGRNPQSE
;
A
#
# COMPACT_ATOMS: atom_id res chain seq x y z
N MET A 1 2.81 -30.95 29.85
CA MET A 1 1.65 -30.38 30.57
C MET A 1 0.51 -30.35 29.57
N ALA A 2 -0.30 -31.41 29.59
CA ALA A 2 -1.43 -31.61 28.69
C ALA A 2 -2.63 -30.86 29.25
N TYR A 3 -3.22 -29.97 28.46
CA TYR A 3 -4.48 -29.31 28.80
C TYR A 3 -5.63 -30.26 28.47
N ASP A 4 -6.14 -30.89 29.52
CA ASP A 4 -7.39 -31.65 29.54
C ASP A 4 -8.54 -30.69 29.20
N ALA A 5 -9.07 -30.80 27.99
CA ALA A 5 -10.33 -30.15 27.62
C ALA A 5 -11.46 -30.95 28.26
N SER A 6 -12.04 -30.40 29.33
CA SER A 6 -13.21 -30.91 30.02
C SER A 6 -14.38 -31.12 29.06
N ILE A 7 -14.53 -32.35 28.59
CA ILE A 7 -15.71 -32.87 27.90
C ILE A 7 -16.82 -32.96 28.95
N TRP A 8 -17.79 -32.04 28.88
CA TRP A 8 -19.03 -32.18 29.64
C TRP A 8 -19.78 -33.40 29.11
N ARG A 9 -19.65 -34.52 29.82
CA ARG A 9 -20.46 -35.72 29.62
C ARG A 9 -21.79 -35.47 30.32
N VAL A 10 -22.84 -35.20 29.56
CA VAL A 10 -24.20 -35.30 30.09
C VAL A 10 -24.47 -36.79 30.24
N ASP A 11 -24.28 -37.32 31.44
CA ASP A 11 -24.84 -38.62 31.81
C ASP A 11 -26.36 -38.45 31.85
N THR A 12 -27.01 -38.78 30.74
CA THR A 12 -28.42 -39.11 30.77
C THR A 12 -28.53 -40.43 31.54
N GLU A 13 -28.84 -40.34 32.84
CA GLU A 13 -29.36 -41.47 33.59
C GLU A 13 -30.52 -42.06 32.78
N ALA A 14 -30.24 -43.17 32.10
CA ALA A 14 -31.25 -43.94 31.41
C ALA A 14 -32.21 -44.43 32.50
N ALA A 15 -33.40 -43.84 32.54
CA ALA A 15 -34.53 -44.41 33.24
C ALA A 15 -34.59 -45.91 32.91
N PRO A 16 -34.87 -46.79 33.89
CA PRO A 16 -34.82 -48.23 33.67
C PRO A 16 -35.68 -48.58 32.46
N ALA A 17 -35.05 -49.18 31.44
CA ALA A 17 -35.73 -49.58 30.23
C ALA A 17 -36.91 -50.48 30.64
N ARG A 18 -38.14 -50.02 30.38
CA ARG A 18 -39.30 -50.91 30.45
C ARG A 18 -38.99 -52.11 29.55
N PRO A 19 -39.22 -53.36 29.99
CA PRO A 19 -38.99 -54.51 29.15
C PRO A 19 -39.77 -54.32 27.85
N THR A 20 -39.06 -54.24 26.74
CA THR A 20 -39.65 -54.19 25.41
C THR A 20 -40.40 -55.51 25.19
N PRO A 21 -41.71 -55.49 24.89
CA PRO A 21 -42.44 -56.71 24.63
C PRO A 21 -41.84 -57.42 23.41
N HIS A 22 -41.67 -58.74 23.49
CA HIS A 22 -41.21 -59.53 22.35
C HIS A 22 -42.17 -59.35 21.17
N ALA A 23 -41.65 -59.02 19.98
CA ALA A 23 -42.44 -58.70 18.78
C ALA A 23 -43.50 -59.77 18.43
N ASP A 24 -43.22 -61.04 18.74
CA ASP A 24 -44.11 -62.20 18.52
C ASP A 24 -45.35 -62.22 19.42
N THR A 25 -45.33 -61.46 20.51
CA THR A 25 -46.41 -61.42 21.53
C THR A 25 -47.33 -60.22 21.38
N VAL A 26 -47.01 -59.32 20.44
CA VAL A 26 -47.73 -58.06 20.22
C VAL A 26 -48.78 -58.26 19.11
N PRO A 27 -50.09 -58.10 19.40
CA PRO A 27 -51.13 -58.15 18.37
C PRO A 27 -50.99 -57.04 17.32
N LEU A 28 -51.13 -57.42 16.05
CA LEU A 28 -51.02 -56.52 14.90
C LEU A 28 -52.34 -55.73 14.73
N THR A 29 -52.35 -54.40 14.84
CA THR A 29 -53.59 -53.61 14.62
C THR A 29 -53.59 -52.78 13.33
N TRP A 30 -52.56 -52.95 12.50
CA TRP A 30 -52.37 -52.21 11.26
C TRP A 30 -52.09 -53.16 10.09
N ALA A 31 -52.63 -52.83 8.92
CA ALA A 31 -52.48 -53.56 7.66
C ALA A 31 -52.33 -52.57 6.49
N HIS A 32 -51.95 -53.04 5.30
CA HIS A 32 -52.18 -52.29 4.07
C HIS A 32 -53.47 -52.78 3.39
N ASP A 33 -54.14 -51.89 2.66
CA ASP A 33 -55.15 -52.28 1.69
C ASP A 33 -54.45 -52.65 0.38
N SER A 34 -54.55 -53.90 -0.08
CA SER A 34 -53.83 -54.37 -1.27
C SER A 34 -54.27 -53.70 -2.56
N ARG A 35 -55.42 -53.03 -2.58
CA ARG A 35 -55.92 -52.31 -3.76
C ARG A 35 -55.40 -50.88 -3.85
N THR A 36 -55.30 -50.19 -2.72
CA THR A 36 -54.95 -48.76 -2.68
C THR A 36 -53.55 -48.51 -2.15
N GLY A 37 -52.96 -49.48 -1.46
CA GLY A 37 -51.70 -49.33 -0.73
C GLY A 37 -51.83 -48.49 0.55
N GLU A 38 -53.04 -48.04 0.90
CA GLU A 38 -53.25 -47.18 2.06
C GLU A 38 -53.10 -47.96 3.38
N PRO A 39 -52.46 -47.36 4.42
CA PRO A 39 -52.46 -47.95 5.75
C PRO A 39 -53.89 -48.00 6.33
N ARG A 40 -54.27 -49.16 6.86
CA ARG A 40 -55.57 -49.40 7.49
C ARG A 40 -55.39 -49.79 8.95
N TYR A 41 -56.09 -49.10 9.84
CA TYR A 41 -56.23 -49.47 11.25
C TYR A 41 -57.37 -50.47 11.42
N ILE A 42 -57.25 -51.40 12.37
CA ILE A 42 -58.24 -52.48 12.62
C ILE A 42 -59.67 -51.97 12.92
N HIS A 43 -59.83 -50.69 13.25
CA HIS A 43 -61.12 -50.05 13.52
C HIS A 43 -61.54 -49.03 12.45
N ASP A 44 -60.83 -48.94 11.32
CA ASP A 44 -61.28 -48.12 10.19
C ASP A 44 -62.59 -48.66 9.61
N ALA A 45 -63.44 -47.76 9.09
CA ALA A 45 -64.75 -48.11 8.57
C ALA A 45 -64.64 -49.17 7.45
N GLU A 46 -63.64 -49.02 6.60
CA GLU A 46 -63.32 -49.87 5.46
C GLU A 46 -62.88 -51.29 5.87
N VAL A 47 -62.34 -51.44 7.08
CA VAL A 47 -61.97 -52.74 7.66
C VAL A 47 -63.19 -53.39 8.32
N ILE A 48 -64.05 -52.59 8.96
CA ILE A 48 -65.26 -53.05 9.65
C ILE A 48 -66.31 -53.53 8.63
N ASP A 49 -66.47 -52.82 7.52
CA ASP A 49 -67.42 -53.15 6.45
C ASP A 49 -66.87 -54.14 5.41
N ALA A 50 -65.62 -54.58 5.59
CA ALA A 50 -64.88 -55.50 4.71
C ALA A 50 -64.70 -55.00 3.25
N SER A 51 -64.68 -53.68 3.04
CA SER A 51 -64.38 -53.08 1.74
C SER A 51 -62.88 -53.00 1.42
N ALA A 52 -62.01 -53.03 2.43
CA ALA A 52 -60.55 -53.04 2.28
C ALA A 52 -59.98 -54.47 2.25
N GLU A 53 -59.08 -54.75 1.30
CA GLU A 53 -58.37 -56.03 1.21
C GLU A 53 -57.11 -55.98 2.09
N CYS A 54 -57.24 -56.35 3.36
CA CYS A 54 -56.17 -56.22 4.34
C CYS A 54 -55.07 -57.27 4.15
N GLN A 55 -53.84 -56.84 3.91
CA GLN A 55 -52.65 -57.69 3.80
C GLN A 55 -51.54 -57.21 4.77
N CYS A 56 -50.58 -58.08 5.08
CA CYS A 56 -49.47 -57.76 5.97
C CYS A 56 -48.37 -57.00 5.22
N PRO A 57 -47.91 -55.83 5.70
CA PRO A 57 -46.90 -55.04 5.00
C PRO A 57 -45.48 -55.61 5.03
N ALA A 58 -45.24 -56.68 5.78
CA ALA A 58 -43.93 -57.33 5.88
C ALA A 58 -43.83 -58.62 5.07
N CYS A 59 -44.89 -59.45 5.07
CA CYS A 59 -44.88 -60.76 4.43
C CYS A 59 -45.92 -60.91 3.31
N ASP A 60 -46.66 -59.84 2.99
CA ASP A 60 -47.70 -59.76 1.95
C ASP A 60 -48.85 -60.78 2.07
N LEU A 61 -48.93 -61.51 3.18
CA LEU A 61 -50.00 -62.47 3.44
C LEU A 61 -51.31 -61.74 3.76
N SER A 62 -52.43 -62.24 3.23
CA SER A 62 -53.77 -61.73 3.55
C SER A 62 -54.09 -61.89 5.04
N LEU A 63 -54.58 -60.82 5.65
CA LEU A 63 -54.87 -60.72 7.07
C LEU A 63 -56.38 -60.81 7.33
N THR A 64 -56.78 -61.57 8.34
CA THR A 64 -58.18 -61.60 8.80
C THR A 64 -58.37 -60.62 9.97
N PRO A 65 -59.24 -59.60 9.86
CA PRO A 65 -59.57 -58.74 11.00
C PRO A 65 -60.34 -59.54 12.07
N VAL A 66 -59.90 -59.45 13.32
CA VAL A 66 -60.52 -60.11 14.47
C VAL A 66 -60.96 -59.04 15.47
N LEU A 67 -62.26 -59.02 15.78
CA LEU A 67 -62.88 -58.04 16.69
C LEU A 67 -62.77 -56.57 16.22
N ALA A 68 -62.67 -56.35 14.89
CA ALA A 68 -62.81 -55.03 14.28
C ALA A 68 -64.13 -54.35 14.71
N GLY A 69 -64.12 -53.03 14.84
CA GLY A 69 -65.24 -52.25 15.38
C GLY A 69 -65.50 -52.35 16.89
N GLN A 70 -64.66 -53.03 17.68
CA GLN A 70 -64.77 -53.09 19.15
C GLN A 70 -63.59 -52.39 19.88
N PRO A 71 -63.38 -51.06 19.73
CA PRO A 71 -62.18 -50.36 20.21
C PRO A 71 -62.03 -50.31 21.74
N LEU A 72 -63.12 -50.48 22.50
CA LEU A 72 -63.08 -50.47 23.98
C LEU A 72 -62.67 -51.81 24.59
N ARG A 73 -62.59 -52.89 23.79
CA ARG A 73 -62.32 -54.24 24.29
C ARG A 73 -60.81 -54.50 24.41
N ARG A 74 -60.33 -54.69 25.65
CA ARG A 74 -58.90 -54.81 25.95
C ARG A 74 -58.38 -56.25 26.14
N ASN A 75 -59.26 -57.25 26.26
CA ASN A 75 -58.83 -58.64 26.38
C ASN A 75 -59.90 -59.64 25.86
N PRO A 76 -59.63 -60.38 24.77
CA PRO A 76 -58.55 -60.12 23.81
C PRO A 76 -58.77 -58.78 23.08
N THR A 77 -57.68 -58.09 22.73
CA THR A 77 -57.72 -56.87 21.92
C THR A 77 -58.07 -57.18 20.46
N ALA A 78 -58.65 -56.21 19.76
CA ALA A 78 -58.83 -56.31 18.31
C ALA A 78 -57.47 -56.38 17.61
N HIS A 79 -57.36 -57.23 16.59
CA HIS A 79 -56.12 -57.44 15.85
C HIS A 79 -56.35 -58.09 14.49
N PHE A 80 -55.38 -57.97 13.61
CA PHE A 80 -55.25 -58.73 12.39
C PHE A 80 -54.55 -60.07 12.64
N ARG A 81 -55.13 -61.13 12.10
CA ARG A 81 -54.62 -62.50 12.25
C ARG A 81 -54.08 -63.02 10.91
N HIS A 82 -52.84 -63.50 10.94
CA HIS A 82 -52.20 -64.20 9.82
C HIS A 82 -52.79 -65.61 9.60
N PRO A 83 -52.64 -66.20 8.40
CA PRO A 83 -52.94 -67.61 8.15
C PRO A 83 -52.15 -68.55 9.07
N LYS A 84 -52.70 -69.74 9.37
CA LYS A 84 -52.03 -70.73 10.23
C LYS A 84 -50.70 -71.17 9.59
N GLY A 85 -49.61 -71.12 10.36
CA GLY A 85 -48.27 -71.55 9.93
C GLY A 85 -47.37 -70.44 9.36
N ALA A 86 -47.84 -69.19 9.31
CA ALA A 86 -47.03 -68.06 8.87
C ALA A 86 -45.86 -67.77 9.84
N GLN A 87 -44.67 -67.57 9.30
CA GLN A 87 -43.50 -67.05 10.02
C GLN A 87 -43.70 -65.53 10.19
N LYS A 88 -43.55 -65.03 11.42
CA LYS A 88 -43.95 -63.66 11.81
C LYS A 88 -42.76 -62.76 12.10
N ASP A 89 -41.68 -62.93 11.36
CA ASP A 89 -40.45 -62.19 11.62
C ASP A 89 -40.67 -60.73 11.22
N ASP A 90 -40.53 -59.81 12.18
CA ASP A 90 -40.61 -58.35 12.04
C ASP A 90 -41.95 -57.73 11.55
N CYS A 91 -43.01 -58.53 11.32
CA CYS A 91 -44.34 -58.03 10.88
C CYS A 91 -44.90 -56.92 11.78
N THR A 92 -44.71 -57.05 13.09
CA THR A 92 -45.14 -56.04 14.08
C THR A 92 -44.39 -54.72 13.92
N LEU A 93 -43.09 -54.76 13.62
CA LEU A 93 -42.28 -53.55 13.45
C LEU A 93 -42.66 -52.79 12.18
N VAL A 94 -42.90 -53.49 11.06
CA VAL A 94 -43.34 -52.85 9.81
C VAL A 94 -44.75 -52.27 9.95
N ALA A 95 -45.64 -52.93 10.69
CA ALA A 95 -46.97 -52.38 11.00
C ALA A 95 -46.91 -51.13 11.89
N ALA A 96 -45.99 -51.06 12.86
CA ALA A 96 -45.72 -49.82 13.61
C ALA A 96 -45.26 -48.67 12.70
N ARG A 97 -44.40 -48.97 11.71
CA ARG A 97 -43.92 -48.00 10.71
C ARG A 97 -45.05 -47.48 9.83
N LEU A 98 -45.94 -48.35 9.34
CA LEU A 98 -47.14 -47.95 8.59
C LEU A 98 -48.03 -46.99 9.39
N ALA A 99 -48.21 -47.27 10.68
CA ALA A 99 -49.03 -46.44 11.54
C ALA A 99 -48.47 -45.02 11.71
N ALA A 100 -47.13 -44.89 11.75
CA ALA A 100 -46.46 -43.59 11.74
C ALA A 100 -46.61 -42.85 10.39
N ILE A 101 -46.62 -43.56 9.26
CA ILE A 101 -46.86 -42.96 7.93
C ILE A 101 -48.29 -42.42 7.84
N ARG A 102 -49.30 -43.18 8.29
CA ARG A 102 -50.69 -42.71 8.34
C ARG A 102 -50.81 -41.42 9.14
N HIS A 103 -50.09 -41.33 10.27
CA HIS A 103 -50.06 -40.11 11.05
C HIS A 103 -49.50 -38.91 10.27
N LEU A 104 -48.40 -39.09 9.52
CA LEU A 104 -47.81 -38.04 8.69
C LEU A 104 -48.79 -37.57 7.60
N GLN A 105 -49.54 -38.50 6.97
CA GLN A 105 -50.59 -38.18 6.01
C GLN A 105 -51.72 -37.35 6.64
N GLU A 106 -52.23 -37.77 7.79
CA GLU A 106 -53.34 -37.08 8.48
C GLU A 106 -52.94 -35.71 9.04
N ARG A 107 -51.68 -35.56 9.46
CA ARG A 107 -51.14 -34.28 9.94
C ARG A 107 -50.93 -33.29 8.79
N GLY A 108 -50.62 -33.78 7.59
CA GLY A 108 -50.47 -32.98 6.37
C GLY A 108 -49.22 -32.10 6.32
N PHE A 109 -48.33 -32.18 7.32
CA PHE A 109 -47.06 -31.44 7.34
C PHE A 109 -46.00 -32.15 8.19
N ILE A 110 -44.74 -31.84 7.92
CA ILE A 110 -43.57 -32.28 8.70
C ILE A 110 -42.76 -31.07 9.18
N ASP A 111 -42.30 -31.14 10.43
CA ASP A 111 -41.37 -30.16 11.01
C ASP A 111 -39.94 -30.65 10.78
N LEU A 112 -39.23 -30.04 9.82
CA LEU A 112 -37.86 -30.35 9.48
C LEU A 112 -36.90 -29.63 10.43
N PRO A 113 -35.92 -30.34 11.03
CA PRO A 113 -34.98 -29.74 11.96
C PRO A 113 -34.01 -28.79 11.24
N ARG A 114 -33.39 -27.87 11.98
CA ARG A 114 -32.30 -27.05 11.46
C ARG A 114 -31.17 -27.92 10.91
N ARG A 115 -30.54 -27.50 9.82
CA ARG A 115 -29.33 -28.13 9.26
C ARG A 115 -28.17 -27.16 9.37
N ARG A 116 -27.13 -27.53 10.13
CA ARG A 116 -25.88 -26.75 10.26
C ARG A 116 -24.71 -27.58 9.74
N MET A 117 -23.80 -26.94 9.00
CA MET A 117 -22.56 -27.52 8.51
C MET A 117 -21.39 -26.60 8.85
N SER A 118 -20.23 -27.18 9.13
CA SER A 118 -18.96 -26.46 9.23
C SER A 118 -18.00 -26.83 8.12
N ALA A 119 -17.09 -25.93 7.84
CA ALA A 119 -15.92 -26.16 6.99
C ALA A 119 -14.71 -25.50 7.63
N ASN A 120 -13.52 -26.04 7.32
CA ASN A 120 -12.25 -25.50 7.78
C ASN A 120 -11.41 -25.04 6.60
N ALA A 121 -10.74 -23.90 6.75
CA ALA A 121 -9.65 -23.45 5.90
C ALA A 121 -8.36 -23.40 6.73
N ILE A 122 -7.23 -23.73 6.12
CA ILE A 122 -5.92 -23.64 6.77
C ILE A 122 -5.16 -22.51 6.09
N GLY A 123 -4.73 -21.52 6.88
CA GLY A 123 -3.89 -20.43 6.37
C GLY A 123 -2.45 -20.86 6.16
N PHE A 124 -1.64 -20.04 5.47
CA PHE A 124 -0.23 -20.37 5.23
C PHE A 124 0.60 -20.42 6.52
N SER A 125 0.14 -19.77 7.59
CA SER A 125 0.71 -19.89 8.94
C SER A 125 0.45 -21.24 9.62
N GLY A 126 -0.40 -22.09 9.04
CA GLY A 126 -0.87 -23.34 9.63
C GLY A 126 -2.06 -23.17 10.59
N GLN A 127 -2.56 -21.95 10.79
CA GLN A 127 -3.74 -21.70 11.60
C GLN A 127 -5.02 -22.15 10.88
N GLY A 128 -5.92 -22.80 11.63
CA GLY A 128 -7.24 -23.20 11.17
C GLY A 128 -8.28 -22.10 11.36
N TYR A 129 -9.13 -21.90 10.34
CA TYR A 129 -10.27 -20.99 10.34
C TYR A 129 -11.54 -21.80 10.08
N GLU A 130 -12.54 -21.64 10.94
CA GLU A 130 -13.80 -22.38 10.85
C GLU A 130 -14.92 -21.47 10.35
N GLY A 131 -15.68 -21.95 9.36
CA GLY A 131 -16.88 -21.31 8.84
C GLY A 131 -18.11 -22.19 9.08
N TRP A 132 -19.27 -21.56 9.21
CA TRP A 132 -20.53 -22.20 9.55
C TRP A 132 -21.66 -21.72 8.64
N ALA A 133 -22.36 -22.65 8.01
CA ALA A 133 -23.59 -22.35 7.28
C ALA A 133 -24.77 -23.07 7.93
N GLU A 134 -25.92 -22.41 7.93
CA GLU A 134 -27.14 -23.01 8.47
C GLU A 134 -28.36 -22.80 7.57
N LYS A 135 -29.22 -23.81 7.54
CA LYS A 135 -30.61 -23.73 7.14
C LYS A 135 -31.48 -23.82 8.39
N ARG A 136 -32.38 -22.85 8.55
CA ARG A 136 -33.32 -22.81 9.68
C ARG A 136 -34.28 -23.99 9.62
N ALA A 137 -34.83 -24.36 10.77
CA ALA A 137 -35.92 -25.33 10.82
C ALA A 137 -37.12 -24.81 10.02
N GLU A 138 -37.79 -25.72 9.32
CA GLU A 138 -38.85 -25.39 8.37
C GLU A 138 -40.03 -26.35 8.55
N ARG A 139 -41.26 -25.84 8.48
CA ARG A 139 -42.46 -26.67 8.42
C ARG A 139 -42.91 -26.77 6.96
N VAL A 140 -42.95 -27.98 6.42
CA VAL A 140 -43.30 -28.23 5.01
C VAL A 140 -44.54 -29.11 4.92
N SER A 141 -45.45 -28.79 4.01
CA SER A 141 -46.67 -29.58 3.80
C SER A 141 -46.35 -30.88 3.06
N ILE A 142 -47.10 -31.94 3.38
CA ILE A 142 -46.98 -33.26 2.74
C ILE A 142 -48.18 -33.46 1.82
N THR A 143 -47.91 -33.77 0.55
CA THR A 143 -48.94 -34.14 -0.44
C THR A 143 -49.21 -35.64 -0.43
N SER A 144 -48.15 -36.45 -0.24
CA SER A 144 -48.27 -37.90 -0.15
C SER A 144 -47.19 -38.48 0.77
N ALA A 145 -47.50 -39.60 1.41
CA ALA A 145 -46.56 -40.38 2.20
C ALA A 145 -46.80 -41.87 1.93
N VAL A 146 -45.79 -42.60 1.47
CA VAL A 146 -45.93 -44.02 1.15
C VAL A 146 -44.73 -44.78 1.70
N LEU A 147 -44.97 -46.01 2.18
CA LEU A 147 -43.90 -46.91 2.57
C LEU A 147 -43.14 -47.33 1.29
N HIS A 148 -41.85 -47.01 1.22
CA HIS A 148 -41.01 -47.34 0.06
C HIS A 148 -40.43 -48.75 0.17
N ASP A 149 -39.99 -49.13 1.37
CA ASP A 149 -39.57 -50.48 1.74
C ASP A 149 -39.87 -50.73 3.23
N HIS A 150 -39.51 -51.90 3.77
CA HIS A 150 -39.80 -52.23 5.18
C HIS A 150 -39.19 -51.25 6.20
N ALA A 151 -38.18 -50.46 5.83
CA ALA A 151 -37.41 -49.54 6.67
C ALA A 151 -37.58 -48.06 6.31
N THR A 152 -38.00 -47.71 5.09
CA THR A 152 -38.04 -46.33 4.59
C THR A 152 -39.41 -45.90 4.09
N ALA A 153 -39.75 -44.63 4.31
CA ALA A 153 -40.92 -43.98 3.73
C ALA A 153 -40.50 -42.87 2.76
N LEU A 154 -41.21 -42.77 1.65
CA LEU A 154 -41.07 -41.68 0.69
C LEU A 154 -42.21 -40.68 0.90
N LEU A 155 -41.85 -39.43 1.19
CA LEU A 155 -42.74 -38.28 1.27
C LEU A 155 -42.61 -37.42 0.02
N THR A 156 -43.73 -37.01 -0.56
CA THR A 156 -43.78 -35.96 -1.58
C THR A 156 -44.31 -34.68 -0.95
N LEU A 157 -43.52 -33.61 -1.03
CA LEU A 157 -43.86 -32.29 -0.48
C LEU A 157 -44.78 -31.52 -1.45
N ASP A 158 -45.40 -30.44 -0.99
CA ASP A 158 -46.28 -29.58 -1.81
C ASP A 158 -45.56 -28.83 -2.94
N ASP A 159 -44.28 -28.57 -2.76
CA ASP A 159 -43.39 -28.00 -3.78
C ASP A 159 -42.84 -29.02 -4.78
N GLY A 160 -43.26 -30.29 -4.68
CA GLY A 160 -42.87 -31.37 -5.59
C GLY A 160 -41.55 -32.05 -5.27
N ARG A 161 -40.85 -31.66 -4.20
CA ARG A 161 -39.63 -32.36 -3.75
C ARG A 161 -39.96 -33.72 -3.14
N GLU A 162 -39.08 -34.68 -3.37
CA GLU A 162 -39.12 -35.99 -2.74
C GLU A 162 -38.17 -36.06 -1.53
N PHE A 163 -38.65 -36.69 -0.46
CA PHE A 163 -38.00 -36.70 0.85
C PHE A 163 -38.12 -38.10 1.48
N LEU A 164 -36.98 -38.70 1.84
CA LEU A 164 -36.93 -40.03 2.44
C LEU A 164 -36.87 -39.94 3.97
N VAL A 165 -37.66 -40.78 4.63
CA VAL A 165 -37.61 -40.97 6.08
C VAL A 165 -37.18 -42.41 6.36
N ASP A 166 -36.00 -42.58 6.91
CA ASP A 166 -35.59 -43.84 7.52
C ASP A 166 -36.33 -44.01 8.86
N LEU A 167 -37.12 -45.06 8.98
CA LEU A 167 -37.95 -45.35 10.14
C LEU A 167 -37.27 -46.30 11.14
N THR A 168 -36.01 -46.67 10.90
CA THR A 168 -35.24 -47.56 11.79
C THR A 168 -34.51 -46.78 12.88
N GLY A 169 -34.13 -45.53 12.61
CA GLY A 169 -33.27 -44.74 13.50
C GLY A 169 -31.79 -45.10 13.38
N GLN A 170 -31.40 -45.97 12.44
CA GLN A 170 -30.06 -46.56 12.35
C GLN A 170 -29.29 -46.13 11.10
N ARG A 171 -29.89 -45.30 10.24
CA ARG A 171 -29.23 -44.86 9.00
C ARG A 171 -28.09 -43.88 9.26
N ASP A 172 -26.91 -44.24 8.78
CA ASP A 172 -25.74 -43.36 8.76
C ASP A 172 -25.94 -42.18 7.78
N ALA A 173 -25.16 -41.12 7.98
CA ALA A 173 -25.16 -39.97 7.07
C ALA A 173 -24.69 -40.39 5.67
N GLY A 174 -25.43 -39.98 4.64
CA GLY A 174 -25.12 -40.35 3.25
C GLY A 174 -26.26 -40.09 2.27
N SER A 175 -25.88 -39.78 1.03
CA SER A 175 -26.81 -39.60 -0.09
C SER A 175 -27.40 -40.93 -0.55
N ASP A 176 -28.61 -40.90 -1.10
CA ASP A 176 -29.22 -42.04 -1.78
C ASP A 176 -28.84 -42.13 -3.27
N GLY A 177 -27.98 -41.24 -3.76
CA GLY A 177 -27.55 -41.16 -5.16
C GLY A 177 -28.59 -40.56 -6.11
N GLN A 178 -29.79 -40.23 -5.63
CA GLN A 178 -30.88 -39.61 -6.41
C GLN A 178 -31.08 -38.13 -6.05
N GLY A 179 -30.27 -37.60 -5.12
CA GLY A 179 -30.30 -36.19 -4.72
C GLY A 179 -31.43 -35.85 -3.75
N ARG A 180 -32.07 -36.86 -3.14
CA ARG A 180 -33.16 -36.65 -2.17
C ARG A 180 -32.61 -36.34 -0.80
N ALA A 181 -33.37 -35.57 -0.04
CA ALA A 181 -33.08 -35.35 1.36
C ALA A 181 -33.59 -36.52 2.22
N ILE A 182 -32.84 -36.85 3.26
CA ILE A 182 -33.04 -38.03 4.08
C ILE A 182 -32.98 -37.63 5.54
N VAL A 183 -34.01 -38.00 6.30
CA VAL A 183 -33.97 -37.96 7.76
C VAL A 183 -34.16 -39.34 8.35
N THR A 184 -33.71 -39.53 9.58
CA THR A 184 -33.95 -40.75 10.35
C THR A 184 -34.86 -40.46 11.55
N LEU A 185 -35.74 -41.42 11.83
CA LEU A 185 -36.73 -41.43 12.89
C LEU A 185 -36.70 -42.81 13.56
N PHE A 186 -36.43 -42.86 14.86
CA PHE A 186 -36.35 -44.12 15.59
C PHE A 186 -37.74 -44.69 15.90
N LEU A 187 -38.21 -45.66 15.11
CA LEU A 187 -39.47 -46.40 15.32
C LEU A 187 -39.22 -47.90 15.52
N SER A 188 -38.36 -48.24 16.47
CA SER A 188 -37.99 -49.64 16.77
C SER A 188 -38.74 -50.25 17.97
N ASP A 189 -39.76 -49.57 18.51
CA ASP A 189 -40.61 -50.08 19.60
C ASP A 189 -41.83 -50.84 19.03
N PRO A 190 -41.89 -52.19 19.16
CA PRO A 190 -43.00 -52.98 18.64
C PRO A 190 -44.35 -52.61 19.25
N ALA A 191 -44.38 -52.02 20.45
CA ALA A 191 -45.61 -51.61 21.10
C ALA A 191 -46.39 -50.53 20.32
N ILE A 192 -45.71 -49.79 19.43
CA ILE A 192 -46.35 -48.80 18.53
C ILE A 192 -47.38 -49.48 17.62
N ALA A 193 -47.17 -50.75 17.26
CA ALA A 193 -48.07 -51.50 16.38
C ALA A 193 -49.44 -51.82 17.00
N MET A 194 -49.60 -51.60 18.32
CA MET A 194 -50.87 -51.74 19.06
C MET A 194 -51.53 -50.40 19.36
N MET A 195 -50.83 -49.29 19.17
CA MET A 195 -51.33 -47.97 19.52
C MET A 195 -52.45 -47.59 18.54
N SER A 196 -53.53 -47.06 19.08
CA SER A 196 -54.54 -46.36 18.29
C SER A 196 -53.92 -45.15 17.56
N PRO A 197 -54.55 -44.66 16.48
CA PRO A 197 -54.11 -43.43 15.82
C PRO A 197 -53.85 -42.28 16.83
N ASP A 198 -54.70 -42.14 17.85
CA ASP A 198 -54.57 -41.11 18.90
C ASP A 198 -53.38 -41.29 19.84
N GLU A 199 -53.06 -42.53 20.20
CA GLU A 199 -51.90 -42.85 21.03
C GLU A 199 -50.61 -42.65 20.25
N ILE A 200 -50.61 -42.98 18.96
CA ILE A 200 -49.51 -42.68 18.03
C ILE A 200 -49.33 -41.16 17.90
N ARG A 201 -50.42 -40.41 17.76
CA ARG A 201 -50.41 -38.93 17.75
C ARG A 201 -49.76 -38.37 19.01
N ALA A 202 -50.11 -38.88 20.18
CA ALA A 202 -49.53 -38.44 21.44
C ALA A 202 -48.05 -38.83 21.57
N ARG A 203 -47.66 -40.02 21.08
CA ARG A 203 -46.29 -40.53 21.15
C ARG A 203 -45.34 -39.84 20.18
N LEU A 204 -45.74 -39.61 18.94
CA LEU A 204 -44.94 -38.92 17.91
C LEU A 204 -44.74 -37.43 18.24
N ARG A 205 -45.62 -36.82 19.03
CA ARG A 205 -45.40 -35.47 19.60
C ARG A 205 -44.28 -35.42 20.66
N LEU A 206 -43.94 -36.55 21.27
CA LEU A 206 -43.03 -36.67 22.42
C LEU A 206 -41.66 -37.26 22.06
N LEU A 207 -41.41 -37.63 20.80
CA LEU A 207 -40.12 -38.18 20.38
C LEU A 207 -39.08 -37.05 20.18
N PRO A 208 -37.89 -37.15 20.79
CA PRO A 208 -36.76 -36.34 20.39
C PRO A 208 -36.07 -36.94 19.16
N ASP A 209 -35.61 -36.03 18.28
CA ASP A 209 -34.59 -36.18 17.25
C ASP A 209 -34.98 -36.85 15.91
N ILE A 210 -35.75 -36.12 15.08
CA ILE A 210 -35.53 -36.18 13.62
C ILE A 210 -34.09 -35.70 13.38
N ARG A 211 -33.25 -36.51 12.70
CA ARG A 211 -31.87 -36.14 12.35
C ARG A 211 -31.67 -36.21 10.85
N TRP A 212 -30.92 -35.26 10.31
CA TRP A 212 -30.50 -35.25 8.92
C TRP A 212 -29.47 -36.34 8.64
N CYS A 213 -29.76 -37.23 7.70
CA CYS A 213 -28.78 -38.13 7.09
C CYS A 213 -28.20 -37.52 5.80
N ALA A 214 -29.03 -36.80 5.03
CA ALA A 214 -28.62 -35.99 3.87
C ALA A 214 -29.64 -34.87 3.64
N HIS A 215 -29.19 -33.70 3.15
CA HIS A 215 -30.06 -32.57 2.84
C HIS A 215 -29.83 -32.09 1.40
N TRP A 216 -30.88 -31.59 0.72
CA TRP A 216 -30.80 -31.10 -0.66
C TRP A 216 -29.79 -29.95 -0.81
N ASP A 217 -29.69 -29.08 0.22
CA ASP A 217 -28.74 -27.96 0.25
C ASP A 217 -27.37 -28.35 0.86
N ASP A 218 -27.06 -29.62 1.17
CA ASP A 218 -25.79 -29.96 1.84
C ASP A 218 -24.57 -29.45 1.06
N GLN A 219 -24.59 -29.56 -0.28
CA GLN A 219 -23.52 -29.02 -1.12
C GLN A 219 -23.43 -27.49 -1.05
N ALA A 220 -24.56 -26.79 -1.04
CA ALA A 220 -24.61 -25.33 -0.98
C ALA A 220 -24.20 -24.81 0.42
N LEU A 221 -24.65 -25.47 1.48
CA LEU A 221 -24.25 -25.18 2.86
C LEU A 221 -22.76 -25.43 3.07
N GLN A 222 -22.22 -26.54 2.55
CA GLN A 222 -20.78 -26.82 2.60
C GLN A 222 -19.98 -25.75 1.86
N ALA A 223 -20.44 -25.32 0.68
CA ALA A 223 -19.81 -24.26 -0.09
C ALA A 223 -19.84 -22.92 0.66
N ALA A 224 -20.97 -22.56 1.27
CA ALA A 224 -21.12 -21.33 2.05
C ALA A 224 -20.23 -21.34 3.31
N ALA A 225 -20.18 -22.45 4.05
CA ALA A 225 -19.29 -22.61 5.20
C ALA A 225 -17.82 -22.51 4.78
N SER A 226 -17.45 -23.11 3.64
CA SER A 226 -16.08 -23.04 3.11
C SER A 226 -15.70 -21.62 2.70
N ALA A 227 -16.63 -20.91 2.03
CA ALA A 227 -16.43 -19.50 1.66
C ALA A 227 -16.25 -18.61 2.90
N GLN A 228 -17.02 -18.84 3.97
CA GLN A 228 -16.85 -18.12 5.22
C GLN A 228 -15.50 -18.41 5.89
N ALA A 229 -15.06 -19.67 5.93
CA ALA A 229 -13.76 -20.05 6.48
C ALA A 229 -12.60 -19.40 5.71
N GLN A 230 -12.67 -19.39 4.37
CA GLN A 230 -11.70 -18.72 3.51
C GLN A 230 -11.71 -17.20 3.71
N GLN A 231 -12.90 -16.59 3.84
CA GLN A 231 -13.02 -15.17 4.10
C GLN A 231 -12.40 -14.78 5.44
N ALA A 232 -12.61 -15.58 6.50
CA ALA A 232 -11.98 -15.36 7.79
C ALA A 232 -10.44 -15.44 7.72
N ALA A 233 -9.89 -16.38 6.94
CA ALA A 233 -8.45 -16.46 6.69
C ALA A 233 -7.92 -15.22 5.94
N ARG A 234 -8.67 -14.71 4.96
CA ARG A 234 -8.32 -13.48 4.22
C ARG A 234 -8.34 -12.25 5.13
N GLU A 235 -9.38 -12.10 5.94
CA GLU A 235 -9.51 -11.01 6.93
C GLU A 235 -8.39 -11.04 7.97
N ALA A 236 -7.91 -12.22 8.32
CA ALA A 236 -6.77 -12.44 9.20
C ALA A 236 -5.39 -12.29 8.52
N MET A 237 -5.35 -11.95 7.23
CA MET A 237 -4.10 -11.84 6.44
C MET A 237 -3.29 -13.15 6.44
N ASP A 238 -3.99 -14.29 6.29
CA ASP A 238 -3.41 -15.64 6.36
C ASP A 238 -3.89 -16.55 5.22
N ALA A 239 -4.72 -16.04 4.32
CA ALA A 239 -5.13 -16.78 3.13
C ALA A 239 -3.98 -16.86 2.12
N TRP A 240 -3.84 -18.04 1.51
CA TRP A 240 -2.81 -18.32 0.51
C TRP A 240 -3.28 -19.46 -0.39
N GLU A 241 -3.51 -19.16 -1.66
CA GLU A 241 -4.11 -20.10 -2.60
C GLU A 241 -3.05 -20.85 -3.41
N ALA A 242 -3.47 -21.91 -4.11
CA ALA A 242 -2.57 -22.68 -4.96
C ALA A 242 -1.93 -21.84 -6.09
N ALA A 243 -2.62 -20.80 -6.56
CA ALA A 243 -2.08 -19.86 -7.53
C ALA A 243 -0.95 -19.00 -6.94
N ASP A 244 -1.13 -18.50 -5.71
CA ASP A 244 -0.12 -17.71 -4.98
C ASP A 244 1.14 -18.57 -4.74
N GLU A 245 0.96 -19.82 -4.31
CA GLU A 245 2.06 -20.76 -4.09
C GLU A 245 2.81 -21.08 -5.39
N ALA A 246 2.10 -21.27 -6.50
CA ALA A 246 2.71 -21.54 -7.80
C ALA A 246 3.56 -20.35 -8.29
N GLN A 247 3.13 -19.11 -8.07
CA GLN A 247 3.90 -17.91 -8.42
C GLN A 247 5.10 -17.74 -7.49
N PHE A 248 4.91 -17.95 -6.19
CA PHE A 248 5.97 -17.85 -5.17
C PHE A 248 7.14 -18.81 -5.44
N HIS A 249 6.85 -20.04 -5.87
CA HIS A 249 7.88 -21.04 -6.21
C HIS A 249 8.73 -20.70 -7.43
N GLN A 250 8.31 -19.80 -8.33
CA GLN A 250 9.11 -19.46 -9.52
C GLN A 250 10.43 -18.78 -9.19
N TYR A 251 10.52 -18.13 -8.02
CA TYR A 251 11.64 -17.28 -7.63
C TYR A 251 12.33 -17.76 -6.34
N LEU A 252 11.96 -18.94 -5.84
CA LEU A 252 12.49 -19.50 -4.61
C LEU A 252 13.81 -20.25 -4.84
N PRO A 253 14.83 -20.03 -3.98
CA PRO A 253 15.99 -20.91 -3.91
C PRO A 253 15.56 -22.34 -3.52
N PRO A 254 16.18 -23.39 -4.10
CA PRO A 254 15.78 -24.78 -3.85
C PRO A 254 16.00 -25.25 -2.40
N ASP A 255 16.88 -24.60 -1.64
CA ASP A 255 17.27 -24.98 -0.28
C ASP A 255 16.77 -24.00 0.80
N LEU A 256 15.62 -23.34 0.59
CA LEU A 256 15.10 -22.35 1.54
C LEU A 256 14.52 -23.02 2.81
N GLU A 257 14.99 -22.59 3.97
CA GLU A 257 14.45 -22.97 5.29
C GLU A 257 12.93 -22.68 5.38
N PRO A 258 12.10 -23.61 5.91
CA PRO A 258 10.64 -23.44 5.97
C PRO A 258 10.18 -22.19 6.71
N SER A 259 10.91 -21.76 7.76
CA SER A 259 10.59 -20.54 8.51
C SER A 259 10.83 -19.26 7.69
N ILE A 260 11.86 -19.26 6.83
CA ILE A 260 12.16 -18.13 5.94
C ILE A 260 11.11 -18.09 4.83
N ALA A 261 10.73 -19.25 4.27
CA ALA A 261 9.64 -19.34 3.30
C ALA A 261 8.32 -18.79 3.87
N LEU A 262 8.00 -19.14 5.13
CA LEU A 262 6.83 -18.60 5.84
C LEU A 262 6.88 -17.07 5.96
N GLN A 263 8.04 -16.52 6.32
CA GLN A 263 8.23 -15.09 6.43
C GLN A 263 8.05 -14.39 5.06
N TRP A 264 8.63 -14.94 4.00
CA TRP A 264 8.53 -14.36 2.66
C TRP A 264 7.11 -14.40 2.10
N ARG A 265 6.34 -15.48 2.31
CA ARG A 265 4.90 -15.52 1.95
C ARG A 265 4.15 -14.37 2.60
N ARG A 266 4.41 -14.15 3.89
CA ARG A 266 3.81 -13.05 4.64
C ARG A 266 4.21 -11.68 4.08
N GLU A 267 5.48 -11.50 3.73
CA GLU A 267 5.97 -10.26 3.12
C GLU A 267 5.32 -10.00 1.77
N THR A 268 5.24 -11.01 0.90
CA THR A 268 4.56 -10.91 -0.39
C THR A 268 3.09 -10.55 -0.23
N LEU A 269 2.38 -11.19 0.71
CA LEU A 269 0.97 -10.89 0.98
C LEU A 269 0.77 -9.46 1.52
N LEU A 270 1.64 -9.00 2.43
CA LEU A 270 1.57 -7.63 2.95
C LEU A 270 1.83 -6.61 1.83
N HIS A 271 2.84 -6.84 0.99
CA HIS A 271 3.20 -5.95 -0.11
C HIS A 271 2.06 -5.83 -1.13
N SER A 272 1.49 -6.96 -1.55
CA SER A 272 0.37 -6.98 -2.51
C SER A 272 -0.91 -6.37 -1.92
N GLU A 273 -1.22 -6.63 -0.65
CA GLU A 273 -2.43 -6.08 -0.02
C GLU A 273 -2.31 -4.56 0.20
N VAL A 274 -1.14 -4.04 0.57
CA VAL A 274 -0.93 -2.58 0.66
C VAL A 274 -1.17 -1.91 -0.70
N LYS A 275 -0.66 -2.52 -1.79
CA LYS A 275 -0.91 -2.03 -3.16
C LYS A 275 -2.40 -2.04 -3.49
N ALA A 276 -3.11 -3.12 -3.19
CA ALA A 276 -4.55 -3.24 -3.42
C ALA A 276 -5.35 -2.21 -2.59
N ILE A 277 -4.96 -1.99 -1.33
CA ILE A 277 -5.56 -0.96 -0.47
C ILE A 277 -5.37 0.43 -1.09
N LEU A 278 -4.16 0.76 -1.54
CA LEU A 278 -3.84 2.06 -2.14
C LEU A 278 -4.54 2.27 -3.49
N GLU A 279 -4.69 1.22 -4.30
CA GLU A 279 -5.45 1.26 -5.55
C GLU A 279 -6.92 1.62 -5.32
N GLN A 280 -7.51 1.12 -4.22
CA GLN A 280 -8.89 1.39 -3.84
C GLN A 280 -9.06 2.65 -2.98
N ALA A 281 -7.98 3.23 -2.49
CA ALA A 281 -8.02 4.39 -1.61
C ALA A 281 -8.29 5.68 -2.41
N SER A 282 -9.20 6.51 -1.92
CA SER A 282 -9.46 7.85 -2.47
C SER A 282 -8.68 8.96 -1.78
N GLN A 283 -7.92 8.62 -0.73
CA GLN A 283 -7.11 9.55 0.03
C GLN A 283 -5.96 8.81 0.72
N ILE A 284 -4.95 9.56 1.17
CA ILE A 284 -3.87 9.04 2.00
C ILE A 284 -3.38 10.10 2.98
N ALA A 285 -3.25 9.73 4.26
CA ALA A 285 -2.56 10.54 5.26
C ALA A 285 -1.05 10.47 5.03
N THR A 286 -0.40 11.63 5.06
CA THR A 286 1.04 11.77 4.85
C THR A 286 1.73 12.34 6.08
N PRO A 287 2.98 11.93 6.38
CA PRO A 287 3.73 12.47 7.51
C PRO A 287 4.10 13.94 7.27
N SER A 288 4.53 14.63 8.34
CA SER A 288 5.09 15.98 8.25
C SER A 288 6.26 16.03 7.27
N LEU A 289 6.41 17.18 6.61
CA LEU A 289 7.64 17.51 5.89
C LEU A 289 8.52 18.31 6.84
N GLU A 290 9.72 17.81 7.11
CA GLU A 290 10.64 18.43 8.07
C GLU A 290 12.01 18.63 7.44
N LEU A 291 12.61 19.78 7.71
CA LEU A 291 13.93 20.14 7.24
C LEU A 291 14.69 20.88 8.32
N LYS A 292 15.87 20.40 8.68
CA LYS A 292 16.74 21.02 9.68
C LYS A 292 18.07 21.37 9.06
N VAL A 293 18.51 22.61 9.23
CA VAL A 293 19.85 23.08 8.88
C VAL A 293 20.52 23.59 10.15
N THR A 294 21.79 23.26 10.34
CA THR A 294 22.55 23.63 11.54
C THR A 294 23.89 24.23 11.12
N ARG A 295 24.27 25.33 11.76
CA ARG A 295 25.56 26.01 11.65
C ARG A 295 26.26 25.90 13.00
N TYR A 296 27.48 25.38 12.95
CA TYR A 296 28.36 25.32 14.10
C TYR A 296 29.37 26.46 14.03
N ALA A 297 29.90 26.84 15.18
CA ALA A 297 31.10 27.68 15.24
C ALA A 297 32.23 27.04 14.41
N PRO A 298 32.99 27.83 13.62
CA PRO A 298 34.20 27.37 12.95
C PRO A 298 35.16 26.64 13.90
N GLU A 299 35.82 25.58 13.42
CA GLU A 299 36.75 24.78 14.22
C GLU A 299 37.92 25.62 14.78
N GLU A 300 38.30 26.69 14.06
CA GLU A 300 39.34 27.65 14.48
C GLU A 300 38.99 28.39 15.79
N PHE A 301 37.74 28.34 16.24
CA PHE A 301 37.28 28.97 17.49
C PHE A 301 37.34 28.01 18.69
N SER A 302 37.67 26.74 18.48
CA SER A 302 37.74 25.74 19.56
C SER A 302 38.71 26.13 20.67
N GLY A 303 38.23 26.12 21.92
CA GLY A 303 39.06 26.23 23.12
C GLY A 303 38.64 27.29 24.13
N GLU A 304 38.15 28.47 23.72
CA GLU A 304 37.80 29.54 24.69
C GLU A 304 36.77 30.58 24.18
N TRP A 305 36.33 30.54 22.92
CA TRP A 305 35.61 31.67 22.31
C TRP A 305 34.44 31.19 21.45
N GLU A 306 33.22 31.43 21.93
CA GLU A 306 31.93 31.27 21.22
C GLU A 306 31.71 29.90 20.55
N ASP A 307 31.06 28.99 21.26
CA ASP A 307 30.61 27.68 20.78
C ASP A 307 29.16 27.71 20.27
N ASN A 308 28.68 28.89 19.87
CA ASN A 308 27.27 29.07 19.52
C ASN A 308 26.88 28.13 18.36
N THR A 309 25.80 27.39 18.57
CA THR A 309 25.20 26.51 17.57
C THR A 309 23.87 27.08 17.13
N LEU A 310 23.79 27.48 15.87
CA LEU A 310 22.59 28.05 15.28
C LEU A 310 21.87 26.96 14.47
N ARG A 311 20.59 26.75 14.78
CA ARG A 311 19.74 25.76 14.11
C ARG A 311 18.50 26.45 13.58
N VAL A 312 18.20 26.23 12.30
CA VAL A 312 16.92 26.62 11.71
C VAL A 312 16.21 25.36 11.23
N GLN A 313 14.93 25.24 11.59
CA GLN A 313 14.08 24.12 11.22
C GLN A 313 12.82 24.62 10.52
N TRP A 314 12.48 24.03 9.39
CA TRP A 314 11.21 24.22 8.72
C TRP A 314 10.35 22.96 8.85
N MET A 315 9.07 23.15 9.12
CA MET A 315 8.11 22.04 9.25
C MET A 315 6.79 22.40 8.56
N ALA A 316 6.26 21.47 7.78
CA ALA A 316 4.87 21.47 7.36
C ALA A 316 4.16 20.26 7.99
N GLY A 317 3.00 20.50 8.60
CA GLY A 317 2.24 19.47 9.29
C GLY A 317 1.79 18.33 8.37
N SER A 318 1.49 17.18 8.97
CA SER A 318 0.87 16.05 8.27
C SER A 318 -0.42 16.48 7.57
N THR A 319 -0.68 15.93 6.39
CA THR A 319 -1.89 16.26 5.63
C THR A 319 -2.50 15.03 4.98
N THR A 320 -3.81 15.05 4.77
CA THR A 320 -4.54 14.03 4.01
C THR A 320 -4.70 14.48 2.57
N LEU A 321 -4.09 13.75 1.65
CA LEU A 321 -4.12 14.05 0.22
C LEU A 321 -5.23 13.26 -0.46
N SER A 322 -6.07 13.95 -1.25
CA SER A 322 -7.12 13.33 -2.05
C SER A 322 -6.54 12.74 -3.35
N LEU A 323 -6.83 11.48 -3.63
CA LEU A 323 -6.38 10.74 -4.80
C LEU A 323 -7.48 10.71 -5.87
N GLU A 324 -7.08 10.87 -7.13
CA GLU A 324 -7.97 10.80 -8.29
C GLU A 324 -7.76 9.52 -9.11
N LYS A 325 -6.50 9.17 -9.35
CA LYS A 325 -6.11 7.98 -10.11
C LYS A 325 -4.93 7.30 -9.41
N THR A 326 -4.98 5.98 -9.33
CA THR A 326 -3.87 5.16 -8.83
C THR A 326 -3.46 4.16 -9.90
N GLN A 327 -2.16 3.92 -10.05
CA GLN A 327 -1.58 2.95 -10.98
C GLN A 327 -0.48 2.17 -10.25
N LEU A 328 -0.38 0.87 -10.51
CA LEU A 328 0.58 -0.03 -9.86
C LEU A 328 1.71 -0.37 -10.83
N GLU A 329 2.96 -0.37 -10.32
CA GLU A 329 4.14 -0.90 -11.00
C GLU A 329 4.40 -0.35 -12.42
N GLU A 330 4.00 0.89 -12.69
CA GLU A 330 4.23 1.55 -13.98
C GLU A 330 5.59 2.28 -13.98
N ARG A 331 6.32 2.20 -15.09
CA ARG A 331 7.65 2.83 -15.19
C ARG A 331 7.56 4.36 -15.15
N GLN A 332 8.30 4.99 -14.24
CA GLN A 332 8.49 6.44 -14.16
C GLN A 332 9.97 6.78 -14.30
N GLY A 333 10.36 7.22 -15.49
CA GLY A 333 11.77 7.50 -15.81
C GLY A 333 12.66 6.27 -15.61
N SER A 334 13.56 6.34 -14.63
CA SER A 334 14.56 5.30 -14.32
C SER A 334 14.13 4.32 -13.21
N ILE A 335 12.93 4.49 -12.65
CA ILE A 335 12.38 3.63 -11.58
C ILE A 335 11.03 3.04 -11.96
N VAL A 336 10.64 1.98 -11.25
CA VAL A 336 9.28 1.42 -11.24
C VAL A 336 8.83 1.47 -9.78
N PRO A 337 8.10 2.53 -9.37
CA PRO A 337 7.54 2.60 -8.04
C PRO A 337 6.42 1.57 -7.86
N ASP A 338 6.19 1.15 -6.62
CA ASP A 338 5.10 0.23 -6.30
C ASP A 338 3.74 0.82 -6.64
N VAL A 339 3.54 2.10 -6.33
CA VAL A 339 2.28 2.81 -6.58
C VAL A 339 2.55 4.23 -7.08
N ILE A 340 1.74 4.68 -8.04
CA ILE A 340 1.71 6.05 -8.55
C ILE A 340 0.31 6.61 -8.34
N CYS A 341 0.20 7.70 -7.61
CA CYS A 341 -1.06 8.39 -7.37
C CYS A 341 -1.07 9.77 -8.04
N THR A 342 -2.17 10.09 -8.71
CA THR A 342 -2.50 11.44 -9.16
C THR A 342 -3.37 12.11 -8.10
N LEU A 343 -2.96 13.28 -7.62
CA LEU A 343 -3.72 14.07 -6.65
C LEU A 343 -4.86 14.81 -7.35
N ARG A 344 -6.02 14.82 -6.68
CA ARG A 344 -7.23 15.52 -7.14
C ARG A 344 -7.07 17.04 -7.01
N GLU A 345 -7.55 17.79 -8.00
CA GLU A 345 -7.63 19.27 -7.92
C GLU A 345 -8.88 19.74 -7.12
N PRO A 346 -8.82 20.87 -6.40
CA PRO A 346 -7.64 21.72 -6.21
C PRO A 346 -6.64 21.07 -5.24
N ARG A 347 -5.37 20.98 -5.65
CA ARG A 347 -4.29 20.48 -4.79
C ARG A 347 -4.06 21.45 -3.63
N PRO A 348 -3.85 20.94 -2.40
CA PRO A 348 -3.55 21.80 -1.27
C PRO A 348 -2.26 22.60 -1.50
N TYR A 349 -2.13 23.72 -0.79
CA TYR A 349 -0.85 24.42 -0.66
C TYR A 349 -0.03 23.77 0.45
N ILE A 350 1.30 23.87 0.34
CA ILE A 350 2.23 23.44 1.36
C ILE A 350 2.50 24.63 2.27
N TYR A 351 1.86 24.66 3.45
CA TYR A 351 2.12 25.66 4.48
C TYR A 351 3.03 25.08 5.55
N GLY A 352 3.97 25.88 6.01
CA GLY A 352 4.87 25.49 7.08
C GLY A 352 5.20 26.64 8.01
N VAL A 353 6.06 26.34 8.97
CA VAL A 353 6.64 27.30 9.90
C VAL A 353 8.15 27.12 9.92
N THR A 354 8.87 28.22 10.13
CA THR A 354 10.32 28.22 10.31
C THR A 354 10.63 28.60 11.74
N GLU A 355 11.35 27.75 12.46
CA GLU A 355 11.85 27.99 13.81
C GLU A 355 13.36 28.24 13.79
N THR A 356 13.81 29.27 14.49
CA THR A 356 15.23 29.56 14.72
C THR A 356 15.58 29.27 16.18
N TRP A 357 16.70 28.59 16.39
CA TRP A 357 17.20 28.17 17.69
C TRP A 357 18.69 28.52 17.81
N LEU A 358 19.10 29.09 18.93
CA LEU A 358 20.49 29.39 19.27
C LEU A 358 20.84 28.65 20.57
N ASP A 359 21.85 27.77 20.54
CA ASP A 359 22.28 26.98 21.70
C ASP A 359 21.13 26.23 22.38
N ASP A 360 20.28 25.62 21.55
CA ASP A 360 19.04 24.95 21.94
C ASP A 360 17.99 25.85 22.65
N ALA A 361 18.22 27.16 22.73
CA ALA A 361 17.21 28.14 23.11
C ALA A 361 16.42 28.61 21.88
N PHE A 362 15.10 28.59 21.98
CA PHE A 362 14.20 29.09 20.94
C PHE A 362 14.32 30.62 20.82
N GLU A 363 14.49 31.12 19.59
CA GLU A 363 14.56 32.57 19.32
C GLU A 363 13.31 33.09 18.60
N GLU A 364 12.90 32.44 17.53
CA GLU A 364 11.89 32.97 16.61
C GLU A 364 11.08 31.85 15.95
N LEU A 365 9.78 32.09 15.76
CA LEU A 365 8.89 31.30 14.89
C LEU A 365 8.33 32.23 13.82
N VAL A 366 8.56 31.90 12.55
CA VAL A 366 8.03 32.64 11.40
C VAL A 366 7.09 31.74 10.61
N GLU A 367 5.83 32.15 10.50
CA GLU A 367 4.87 31.49 9.62
C GLU A 367 5.20 31.75 8.15
N ASP A 368 5.16 30.70 7.36
CA ASP A 368 5.39 30.73 5.92
C ASP A 368 4.10 31.16 5.18
N THR A 369 3.64 32.38 5.51
CA THR A 369 2.36 32.96 5.07
C THR A 369 2.28 33.21 3.56
N HIS A 370 3.38 33.02 2.83
CA HIS A 370 3.49 33.27 1.39
C HIS A 370 3.92 32.05 0.56
N SER A 371 3.79 30.83 1.09
CA SER A 371 4.03 29.63 0.29
C SER A 371 2.95 29.48 -0.80
N SER A 372 3.27 29.94 -2.02
CA SER A 372 2.44 29.73 -3.22
C SER A 372 2.59 28.31 -3.79
N GLN A 373 3.39 27.46 -3.14
CA GLN A 373 3.69 26.12 -3.63
C GLN A 373 2.54 25.17 -3.35
N ARG A 374 1.93 24.67 -4.42
CA ARG A 374 0.97 23.57 -4.35
C ARG A 374 1.70 22.23 -4.26
N TRP A 375 1.03 21.26 -3.67
CA TRP A 375 1.44 19.86 -3.73
C TRP A 375 1.65 19.43 -5.19
N PRO A 376 2.71 18.68 -5.54
CA PRO A 376 2.89 18.15 -6.89
C PRO A 376 1.70 17.29 -7.33
N GLN A 377 1.43 17.23 -8.63
CA GLN A 377 0.29 16.47 -9.15
C GLN A 377 0.42 14.97 -8.93
N THR A 378 1.64 14.45 -8.98
CA THR A 378 1.93 13.03 -8.88
C THR A 378 2.64 12.75 -7.56
N LEU A 379 2.21 11.71 -6.86
CA LEU A 379 2.82 11.14 -5.66
C LEU A 379 3.28 9.72 -5.98
N LEU A 380 4.53 9.39 -5.70
CA LEU A 380 5.06 8.04 -5.81
C LEU A 380 5.07 7.40 -4.41
N ILE A 381 4.75 6.11 -4.34
CA ILE A 381 4.79 5.35 -3.09
C ILE A 381 5.59 4.06 -3.30
N GLU A 382 6.48 3.80 -2.35
CA GLU A 382 7.25 2.56 -2.23
C GLU A 382 6.82 1.83 -0.96
N VAL A 383 6.61 0.52 -1.05
CA VAL A 383 6.18 -0.30 0.09
C VAL A 383 7.34 -1.18 0.53
N THR A 384 7.77 -1.00 1.77
CA THR A 384 8.86 -1.76 2.38
C THR A 384 8.30 -2.74 3.41
N VAL A 385 8.75 -3.99 3.38
CA VAL A 385 8.45 -4.99 4.43
C VAL A 385 9.71 -5.49 5.11
N THR A 386 10.75 -5.83 4.37
CA THR A 386 12.05 -6.24 4.94
C THR A 386 13.23 -5.56 4.29
N HIS A 387 13.20 -5.46 2.96
CA HIS A 387 14.23 -4.80 2.18
C HIS A 387 13.79 -3.37 1.86
N GLY A 388 14.43 -2.41 2.51
CA GLY A 388 14.19 -0.99 2.24
C GLY A 388 14.77 -0.52 0.91
N ILE A 389 14.57 0.76 0.63
CA ILE A 389 15.11 1.43 -0.56
C ILE A 389 16.64 1.50 -0.46
N ASP A 390 17.32 0.84 -1.40
CA ASP A 390 18.79 0.88 -1.48
C ASP A 390 19.32 2.24 -1.98
N GLN A 391 20.64 2.45 -1.89
CA GLN A 391 21.28 3.70 -2.30
C GLN A 391 21.12 4.01 -3.79
N GLU A 392 21.07 3.00 -4.65
CA GLU A 392 20.97 3.19 -6.10
C GLU A 392 19.55 3.63 -6.48
N LYS A 393 18.53 2.97 -5.91
CA LYS A 393 17.13 3.36 -6.04
C LYS A 393 16.89 4.75 -5.44
N LEU A 394 17.48 5.06 -4.28
CA LEU A 394 17.41 6.39 -3.68
C LEU A 394 17.97 7.47 -4.61
N ARG A 395 19.15 7.25 -5.22
CA ARG A 395 19.72 8.20 -6.20
C ARG A 395 18.79 8.42 -7.39
N ARG A 396 18.19 7.35 -7.91
CA ARG A 396 17.24 7.44 -9.04
C ARG A 396 15.95 8.17 -8.66
N ILE A 397 15.44 7.95 -7.46
CA ILE A 397 14.30 8.69 -6.89
C ILE A 397 14.63 10.19 -6.80
N GLN A 398 15.79 10.53 -6.24
CA GLN A 398 16.25 11.93 -6.12
C GLN A 398 16.45 12.59 -7.49
N ALA A 399 16.98 11.87 -8.46
CA ALA A 399 17.16 12.36 -9.83
C ALA A 399 15.83 12.59 -10.57
N LEU A 400 14.79 11.82 -10.26
CA LEU A 400 13.45 11.99 -10.82
C LEU A 400 12.74 13.25 -10.27
N ASP A 401 13.15 13.72 -9.09
CA ASP A 401 12.65 14.93 -8.41
C ASP A 401 11.12 14.96 -8.20
N MET A 402 10.52 13.79 -7.96
CA MET A 402 9.10 13.62 -7.65
C MET A 402 8.88 13.26 -6.17
N PRO A 403 7.79 13.73 -5.53
CA PRO A 403 7.53 13.39 -4.14
C PRO A 403 7.34 11.87 -4.02
N THR A 404 8.17 11.25 -3.20
CA THR A 404 8.21 9.80 -3.03
C THR A 404 8.09 9.47 -1.55
N LEU A 405 7.01 8.77 -1.22
CA LEU A 405 6.68 8.32 0.12
C LEU A 405 7.06 6.85 0.26
N GLU A 406 7.71 6.49 1.36
CA GLU A 406 7.87 5.09 1.74
C GLU A 406 6.86 4.74 2.81
N ILE A 407 6.25 3.56 2.69
CA ILE A 407 5.42 2.93 3.71
C ILE A 407 6.14 1.65 4.17
N ASP A 408 6.79 1.74 5.33
CA ASP A 408 7.47 0.62 6.00
C ASP A 408 6.52 -0.12 6.94
N ILE A 409 5.98 -1.23 6.44
CA ILE A 409 5.10 -2.13 7.19
C ILE A 409 5.90 -3.08 8.08
N GLY A 410 7.16 -3.36 7.74
CA GLY A 410 8.05 -4.21 8.54
C GLY A 410 8.25 -3.67 9.96
N SER A 411 8.34 -2.35 10.08
CA SER A 411 8.50 -1.64 11.34
C SER A 411 7.31 -1.76 12.30
N LEU A 412 6.11 -2.12 11.81
CA LEU A 412 4.87 -2.05 12.59
C LEU A 412 4.62 -3.26 13.50
N GLY A 413 5.29 -4.39 13.24
CA GLY A 413 5.23 -5.60 14.07
C GLY A 413 3.82 -6.22 14.25
N GLY A 414 3.77 -7.44 14.82
CA GLY A 414 2.49 -8.08 15.20
C GLY A 414 1.66 -8.62 14.05
N ARG A 415 0.54 -9.31 14.36
CA ARG A 415 -0.46 -9.77 13.38
C ARG A 415 -1.49 -8.66 13.19
N VAL A 416 -1.81 -8.34 11.94
CA VAL A 416 -2.72 -7.23 11.59
C VAL A 416 -3.84 -7.79 10.72
N THR A 417 -5.08 -7.44 11.02
CA THR A 417 -6.23 -7.77 10.18
C THR A 417 -6.24 -6.89 8.93
N ARG A 418 -6.93 -7.32 7.88
CA ARG A 418 -7.04 -6.54 6.65
C ARG A 418 -7.55 -5.11 6.88
N ASP A 419 -8.57 -4.95 7.71
CA ASP A 419 -9.11 -3.63 8.08
C ASP A 419 -8.12 -2.80 8.90
N GLY A 420 -7.38 -3.43 9.81
CA GLY A 420 -6.31 -2.77 10.56
C GLY A 420 -5.20 -2.27 9.64
N LEU A 421 -4.80 -3.08 8.66
CA LEU A 421 -3.79 -2.71 7.67
C LEU A 421 -4.28 -1.54 6.80
N ARG A 422 -5.55 -1.58 6.36
CA ARG A 422 -6.17 -0.47 5.63
C ARG A 422 -6.13 0.83 6.41
N HIS A 423 -6.51 0.79 7.68
CA HIS A 423 -6.48 1.97 8.54
C HIS A 423 -5.06 2.52 8.70
N LEU A 424 -4.07 1.66 8.95
CA LEU A 424 -2.65 2.04 9.06
C LEU A 424 -2.13 2.68 7.76
N VAL A 425 -2.41 2.07 6.62
CA VAL A 425 -1.93 2.53 5.31
C VAL A 425 -2.63 3.81 4.85
N VAL A 426 -3.91 3.99 5.13
CA VAL A 426 -4.70 5.12 4.60
C VAL A 426 -4.77 6.29 5.57
N ASN A 427 -5.02 6.04 6.86
CA ASN A 427 -5.38 7.07 7.82
C ASN A 427 -4.23 7.48 8.75
N GLU A 428 -3.31 6.56 9.04
CA GLU A 428 -2.22 6.83 9.97
C GLU A 428 -0.96 7.34 9.26
N THR A 429 -0.07 7.98 10.00
CA THR A 429 1.26 8.39 9.52
C THR A 429 2.39 7.46 9.98
N ILE A 430 2.08 6.53 10.88
CA ILE A 430 3.05 5.57 11.40
C ILE A 430 3.58 4.65 10.28
N GLY A 431 4.89 4.39 10.30
CA GLY A 431 5.57 3.64 9.24
C GLY A 431 5.72 4.41 7.92
N LYS A 432 5.26 5.67 7.83
CA LYS A 432 5.40 6.48 6.61
C LYS A 432 6.53 7.49 6.75
N ARG A 433 7.34 7.64 5.71
CA ARG A 433 8.36 8.70 5.64
C ARG A 433 8.55 9.23 4.23
N TRP A 434 8.93 10.49 4.12
CA TRP A 434 9.33 11.09 2.85
C TRP A 434 10.74 10.63 2.48
N VAL A 435 10.87 9.92 1.36
CA VAL A 435 12.17 9.52 0.78
C VAL A 435 12.77 10.69 0.02
N HIS A 436 11.92 11.39 -0.73
CA HIS A 436 12.26 12.61 -1.45
C HIS A 436 11.02 13.50 -1.55
N HIS A 437 11.21 14.81 -1.47
CA HIS A 437 10.14 15.76 -1.77
C HIS A 437 10.72 17.05 -2.38
N PRO A 438 10.30 17.46 -3.59
CA PRO A 438 10.92 18.57 -4.32
C PRO A 438 10.85 19.92 -3.57
N ALA A 439 9.79 20.13 -2.77
CA ALA A 439 9.69 21.35 -1.95
C ALA A 439 10.84 21.50 -0.95
N LEU A 440 11.42 20.40 -0.44
CA LEU A 440 12.49 20.47 0.57
C LEU A 440 13.79 21.02 -0.01
N ARG A 441 14.07 20.82 -1.30
CA ARG A 441 15.29 21.31 -1.95
C ARG A 441 15.35 22.83 -1.99
N TRP A 442 14.28 23.47 -2.44
CA TRP A 442 14.21 24.92 -2.49
C TRP A 442 14.16 25.52 -1.08
N ARG A 443 13.43 24.86 -0.16
CA ARG A 443 13.41 25.28 1.25
C ARG A 443 14.78 25.22 1.89
N HIS A 444 15.60 24.21 1.61
CA HIS A 444 16.97 24.12 2.09
C HIS A 444 17.79 25.36 1.73
N GLN A 445 17.71 25.80 0.48
CA GLN A 445 18.44 27.00 0.03
C GLN A 445 17.99 28.27 0.74
N ILE A 446 16.69 28.41 1.02
CA ILE A 446 16.15 29.53 1.79
C ILE A 446 16.68 29.50 3.22
N LEU A 447 16.64 28.34 3.89
CA LEU A 447 17.09 28.20 5.26
C LEU A 447 18.60 28.46 5.38
N GLU A 448 19.40 27.96 4.44
CA GLU A 448 20.83 28.25 4.33
C GLU A 448 21.07 29.76 4.22
N THR A 449 20.37 30.44 3.29
CA THR A 449 20.49 31.90 3.12
C THR A 449 20.10 32.66 4.40
N LYS A 450 19.03 32.24 5.08
CA LYS A 450 18.59 32.82 6.36
C LYS A 450 19.68 32.64 7.43
N LEU A 451 20.26 31.45 7.52
CA LEU A 451 21.34 31.14 8.46
C LEU A 451 22.60 31.95 8.17
N ASP A 452 22.97 32.11 6.90
CA ASP A 452 24.16 32.87 6.50
C ASP A 452 24.02 34.37 6.81
N GLN A 453 22.79 34.89 6.78
CA GLN A 453 22.47 36.27 7.16
C GLN A 453 22.26 36.47 8.67
N HIS A 454 22.24 35.40 9.45
CA HIS A 454 22.01 35.49 10.89
C HIS A 454 23.18 36.22 11.58
N PRO A 455 22.93 37.14 12.54
CA PRO A 455 23.99 37.92 13.19
C PRO A 455 25.14 37.08 13.77
N VAL A 456 24.83 35.89 14.31
CA VAL A 456 25.84 34.95 14.83
C VAL A 456 26.75 34.44 13.72
N THR A 457 26.19 34.02 12.59
CA THR A 457 26.96 33.54 11.43
C THR A 457 27.79 34.67 10.81
N VAL A 458 27.22 35.86 10.71
CA VAL A 458 27.94 37.06 10.23
C VAL A 458 29.14 37.35 11.15
N ARG A 459 28.95 37.33 12.47
CA ARG A 459 30.03 37.51 13.45
C ARG A 459 31.11 36.42 13.32
N PHE A 460 30.71 35.17 13.08
CA PHE A 460 31.66 34.09 12.81
C PHE A 460 32.50 34.37 11.55
N GLN A 461 31.87 34.81 10.46
CA GLN A 461 32.57 35.16 9.22
C GLN A 461 33.55 36.33 9.42
N GLU A 462 33.11 37.40 10.08
CA GLU A 462 33.95 38.57 10.40
C GLU A 462 35.17 38.16 11.23
N ARG A 463 34.95 37.36 12.29
CA ARG A 463 36.02 36.92 13.17
C ARG A 463 37.00 35.97 12.49
N LEU A 464 36.49 35.07 11.65
CA LEU A 464 37.33 34.16 10.87
C LEU A 464 38.22 34.94 9.90
N ALA A 465 37.67 35.98 9.26
CA ALA A 465 38.42 36.88 8.40
C ALA A 465 39.52 37.63 9.19
N GLU A 466 39.23 38.11 10.40
CA GLU A 466 40.23 38.74 11.28
C GLU A 466 41.39 37.79 11.62
N LEU A 467 41.09 36.55 12.00
CA LEU A 467 42.11 35.54 12.35
C LEU A 467 42.97 35.16 11.14
N ARG A 468 42.38 35.09 9.95
CA ARG A 468 43.09 34.75 8.71
C ARG A 468 43.89 35.92 8.14
N ARG A 469 43.47 37.16 8.38
CA ARG A 469 44.06 38.38 7.81
C ARG A 469 45.60 38.44 7.88
N PRO A 470 46.28 38.14 9.01
CA PRO A 470 47.75 38.18 9.06
C PRO A 470 48.41 37.21 8.08
N ARG A 471 47.87 35.99 7.95
CA ARG A 471 48.36 34.98 7.00
C ARG A 471 48.13 35.42 5.56
N LEU A 472 46.96 35.98 5.26
CA LEU A 472 46.62 36.43 3.91
C LEU A 472 47.51 37.62 3.46
N LEU A 473 47.83 38.53 4.38
CA LEU A 473 48.71 39.68 4.11
C LEU A 473 50.19 39.31 3.98
N ALA A 474 50.60 38.12 4.45
CA ALA A 474 51.98 37.65 4.30
C ALA A 474 52.37 37.36 2.83
N THR A 475 51.38 37.05 1.99
CA THR A 475 51.55 36.83 0.54
C THR A 475 51.12 38.09 -0.22
N PRO A 476 51.93 38.61 -1.17
CA PRO A 476 51.58 39.82 -1.92
C PRO A 476 50.30 39.71 -2.75
N ALA A 477 49.56 40.81 -2.90
CA ALA A 477 48.32 40.85 -3.69
C ALA A 477 48.48 40.32 -5.13
N SER A 478 49.63 40.56 -5.77
CA SER A 478 49.93 40.06 -7.12
C SER A 478 50.00 38.53 -7.19
N GLU A 479 50.45 37.88 -6.12
CA GLU A 479 50.48 36.42 -6.04
C GLU A 479 49.08 35.85 -5.82
N TRP A 480 48.29 36.47 -4.94
CA TRP A 480 46.87 36.12 -4.78
C TRP A 480 46.06 36.30 -6.07
N ALA A 481 46.32 37.35 -6.84
CA ALA A 481 45.71 37.54 -8.15
C ALA A 481 46.02 36.39 -9.12
N ARG A 482 47.26 35.89 -9.12
CA ARG A 482 47.66 34.72 -9.92
C ARG A 482 46.94 33.45 -9.46
N ILE A 483 46.83 33.25 -8.14
CA ILE A 483 46.09 32.11 -7.55
C ILE A 483 44.62 32.19 -7.94
N TYR A 484 44.00 33.36 -7.80
CA TYR A 484 42.62 33.64 -8.16
C TYR A 484 42.33 33.27 -9.62
N LEU A 485 43.11 33.82 -10.57
CA LEU A 485 42.88 33.57 -12.00
C LEU A 485 43.12 32.10 -12.38
N ALA A 486 44.12 31.45 -11.76
CA ALA A 486 44.39 30.03 -11.99
C ALA A 486 43.22 29.15 -11.49
N ALA A 487 42.76 29.40 -10.26
CA ALA A 487 41.65 28.68 -9.65
C ALA A 487 40.33 28.91 -10.42
N ALA A 488 40.02 30.15 -10.81
CA ALA A 488 38.87 30.48 -11.65
C ALA A 488 38.92 29.74 -12.99
N THR A 489 40.07 29.76 -13.67
CA THR A 489 40.25 29.07 -14.96
C THR A 489 40.03 27.57 -14.81
N GLU A 490 40.62 26.95 -13.78
CA GLU A 490 40.49 25.52 -13.50
C GLU A 490 39.05 25.12 -13.23
N PHE A 491 38.35 25.87 -12.36
CA PHE A 491 36.94 25.63 -12.04
C PHE A 491 36.06 25.73 -13.30
N LEU A 492 36.20 26.81 -14.06
CA LEU A 492 35.40 27.09 -15.26
C LEU A 492 35.68 26.10 -16.40
N ASP A 493 36.94 25.76 -16.67
CA ASP A 493 37.30 24.79 -17.70
C ASP A 493 36.81 23.39 -17.33
N THR A 494 36.95 22.99 -16.06
CA THR A 494 36.49 21.68 -15.59
C THR A 494 34.96 21.57 -15.71
N ASN A 495 34.22 22.59 -15.27
CA ASN A 495 32.76 22.64 -15.44
C ASN A 495 32.33 22.64 -16.91
N THR A 496 33.08 23.30 -17.79
CA THR A 496 32.82 23.25 -19.24
C THR A 496 33.01 21.83 -19.80
N ARG A 497 34.06 21.13 -19.38
CA ARG A 497 34.32 19.72 -19.79
C ARG A 497 33.24 18.79 -19.26
N ILE A 498 32.85 18.92 -17.99
CA ILE A 498 31.78 18.13 -17.38
C ILE A 498 30.47 18.37 -18.12
N ASN A 499 30.07 19.62 -18.34
CA ASN A 499 28.85 19.95 -19.09
C ASN A 499 28.86 19.40 -20.52
N LYS A 500 30.03 19.35 -21.18
CA LYS A 500 30.16 18.68 -22.49
C LYS A 500 29.98 17.16 -22.38
N ALA A 501 30.56 16.53 -21.37
CA ALA A 501 30.38 15.10 -21.11
C ALA A 501 28.93 14.75 -20.79
N ARG A 502 28.25 15.56 -19.97
CA ARG A 502 26.81 15.44 -19.68
C ARG A 502 25.96 15.44 -20.94
N ARG A 503 26.17 16.40 -21.86
CA ARG A 503 25.45 16.46 -23.14
C ARG A 503 25.69 15.25 -24.04
N ALA A 504 26.85 14.61 -23.91
CA ALA A 504 27.21 13.40 -24.66
C ALA A 504 26.82 12.10 -23.95
N HIS A 505 26.38 12.16 -22.68
CA HIS A 505 26.06 11.01 -21.87
C HIS A 505 24.85 10.27 -22.43
N ARG A 506 25.05 9.02 -22.83
CA ARG A 506 23.99 8.08 -23.19
C ARG A 506 24.33 6.73 -22.57
N GLY A 507 23.82 6.45 -21.38
CA GLY A 507 24.04 5.17 -20.72
C GLY A 507 23.49 5.12 -19.29
N PRO A 508 23.41 3.92 -18.70
CA PRO A 508 22.87 3.70 -17.36
C PRO A 508 23.84 4.06 -16.21
N GLY A 509 24.94 4.78 -16.48
CA GLY A 509 25.90 5.24 -15.47
C GLY A 509 25.52 6.60 -14.87
N PRO A 510 26.10 6.98 -13.72
CA PRO A 510 25.84 8.27 -13.09
C PRO A 510 26.21 9.41 -14.04
N GLU A 511 25.31 10.40 -14.16
CA GLU A 511 25.55 11.58 -14.96
C GLU A 511 26.73 12.38 -14.35
N PRO A 512 27.71 12.85 -15.14
CA PRO A 512 28.80 13.65 -14.62
C PRO A 512 28.28 14.92 -13.91
N GLU A 513 28.60 15.11 -12.62
CA GLU A 513 28.17 16.29 -11.87
C GLU A 513 29.17 17.45 -12.00
N PRO A 514 28.71 18.68 -12.30
CA PRO A 514 29.58 19.86 -12.25
C PRO A 514 30.21 20.04 -10.87
N LEU A 515 31.42 20.58 -10.83
CA LEU A 515 32.04 21.07 -9.61
C LEU A 515 31.12 22.09 -8.93
N ARG A 516 30.90 21.90 -7.63
CA ARG A 516 30.12 22.78 -6.76
C ARG A 516 31.05 23.71 -5.97
N GLU A 517 30.44 24.56 -5.15
CA GLU A 517 31.12 25.58 -4.33
C GLU A 517 31.93 24.99 -3.16
N ASP A 518 31.92 23.68 -2.99
CA ASP A 518 32.78 22.93 -2.06
C ASP A 518 34.03 22.33 -2.74
N SER A 519 34.15 22.46 -4.07
CA SER A 519 35.27 21.91 -4.81
C SER A 519 36.57 22.65 -4.51
N GLU A 520 37.70 21.92 -4.52
CA GLU A 520 39.02 22.49 -4.25
C GLU A 520 39.36 23.74 -5.10
N PRO A 521 39.08 23.78 -6.43
CA PRO A 521 39.31 25.00 -7.22
C PRO A 521 38.43 26.17 -6.78
N TRP A 522 37.20 25.92 -6.34
CA TRP A 522 36.32 26.98 -5.84
C TRP A 522 36.79 27.52 -4.48
N LEU A 523 37.18 26.63 -3.56
CA LEU A 523 37.69 27.04 -2.25
C LEU A 523 38.97 27.88 -2.39
N ARG A 524 39.90 27.50 -3.28
CA ARG A 524 41.09 28.30 -3.61
C ARG A 524 40.74 29.65 -4.25
N LEU A 525 39.70 29.70 -5.08
CA LEU A 525 39.21 30.94 -5.67
C LEU A 525 38.66 31.89 -4.59
N MET A 526 37.86 31.38 -3.66
CA MET A 526 37.28 32.15 -2.57
C MET A 526 38.35 32.61 -1.56
N GLU A 527 39.31 31.77 -1.19
CA GLU A 527 40.45 32.17 -0.33
C GLU A 527 41.26 33.30 -0.99
N ALA A 528 41.53 33.20 -2.30
CA ALA A 528 42.23 34.26 -3.02
C ALA A 528 41.42 35.55 -3.13
N ALA A 529 40.08 35.46 -3.25
CA ALA A 529 39.19 36.61 -3.24
C ALA A 529 39.19 37.31 -1.87
N GLU A 530 39.13 36.53 -0.79
CA GLU A 530 39.25 37.01 0.60
C GLU A 530 40.60 37.71 0.82
N ALA A 531 41.69 37.11 0.33
CA ALA A 531 43.02 37.69 0.42
C ALA A 531 43.11 39.03 -0.33
N LEU A 532 42.59 39.11 -1.56
CA LEU A 532 42.53 40.36 -2.32
C LEU A 532 41.74 41.43 -1.58
N ALA A 533 40.60 41.07 -0.96
CA ALA A 533 39.85 41.98 -0.10
C ALA A 533 40.66 42.45 1.10
N ALA A 534 41.44 41.56 1.74
CA ALA A 534 42.33 41.92 2.84
C ALA A 534 43.41 42.93 2.42
N HIS A 535 43.90 42.85 1.18
CA HIS A 535 44.82 43.80 0.53
C HIS A 535 44.15 45.10 0.04
N GLY A 536 42.85 45.29 0.28
CA GLY A 536 42.12 46.50 -0.11
C GLY A 536 41.47 46.43 -1.51
N TYR A 537 41.34 45.22 -2.08
CA TYR A 537 40.70 44.98 -3.37
C TYR A 537 39.45 44.09 -3.22
N PRO A 538 38.35 44.62 -2.66
CA PRO A 538 37.14 43.84 -2.42
C PRO A 538 36.38 43.52 -3.72
N GLY A 539 35.34 42.69 -3.60
CA GLY A 539 34.43 42.35 -4.70
C GLY A 539 34.84 41.15 -5.55
N GLY A 540 36.01 40.55 -5.30
CA GLY A 540 36.48 39.38 -6.04
C GLY A 540 35.61 38.13 -5.88
N ALA A 541 34.80 38.04 -4.82
CA ALA A 541 33.89 36.91 -4.57
C ALA A 541 32.46 37.15 -5.10
N ASP A 542 32.17 38.36 -5.58
CA ASP A 542 30.82 38.74 -6.00
C ASP A 542 30.34 37.90 -7.18
N HIS A 543 29.03 37.62 -7.25
CA HIS A 543 28.46 36.77 -8.28
C HIS A 543 28.73 37.30 -9.70
N GLU A 544 28.72 38.63 -9.91
CA GLU A 544 29.05 39.25 -11.19
C GLU A 544 30.51 38.98 -11.62
N MET A 545 31.41 38.73 -10.67
CA MET A 545 32.82 38.45 -10.93
C MET A 545 33.05 36.97 -11.27
N VAL A 546 32.65 36.06 -10.37
CA VAL A 546 33.01 34.63 -10.42
C VAL A 546 31.97 33.71 -11.07
N GLY A 547 30.76 34.21 -11.35
CA GLY A 547 29.71 33.41 -12.00
C GLY A 547 30.15 32.82 -13.35
N GLY A 548 29.49 31.75 -13.81
CA GLY A 548 29.86 31.05 -15.05
C GLY A 548 29.94 31.94 -16.30
N ALA A 549 29.12 33.01 -16.35
CA ALA A 549 29.16 34.06 -17.37
C ALA A 549 29.57 35.44 -16.81
N GLY A 550 30.29 35.43 -15.69
CA GLY A 550 30.78 36.62 -15.00
C GLY A 550 31.90 37.35 -15.74
N ILE A 551 32.33 38.47 -15.16
CA ILE A 551 33.33 39.36 -15.76
C ILE A 551 34.66 38.62 -15.97
N VAL A 552 35.10 37.83 -14.98
CA VAL A 552 36.40 37.16 -15.01
C VAL A 552 36.47 36.12 -16.13
N SER A 553 35.43 35.30 -16.32
CA SER A 553 35.41 34.27 -17.37
C SER A 553 35.52 34.87 -18.78
N ARG A 554 34.82 35.99 -19.02
CA ARG A 554 34.84 36.73 -20.29
C ARG A 554 36.17 37.42 -20.54
N LEU A 555 36.76 38.06 -19.52
CA LEU A 555 38.07 38.71 -19.63
C LEU A 555 39.19 37.69 -19.89
N LEU A 556 39.21 36.58 -19.15
CA LEU A 556 40.11 35.46 -19.38
C LEU A 556 39.96 34.90 -20.80
N SER A 557 38.73 34.78 -21.29
CA SER A 557 38.48 34.30 -22.65
C SER A 557 39.05 35.22 -23.74
N ILE A 558 38.95 36.54 -23.54
CA ILE A 558 39.53 37.54 -24.44
C ILE A 558 41.07 37.51 -24.35
N GLN A 559 41.63 37.48 -23.14
CA GLN A 559 43.07 37.43 -22.88
C GLN A 559 43.74 36.22 -23.54
N HIS A 560 43.15 35.04 -23.38
CA HIS A 560 43.72 33.79 -23.90
C HIS A 560 43.26 33.44 -25.32
N ASN A 561 42.35 34.23 -25.91
CA ASN A 561 41.72 33.96 -27.20
C ASN A 561 41.13 32.54 -27.32
N ARG A 562 40.42 32.09 -26.28
CA ARG A 562 39.70 30.80 -26.24
C ARG A 562 38.49 30.91 -25.31
N GLY A 563 37.55 29.97 -25.36
CA GLY A 563 36.51 29.91 -24.33
C GLY A 563 37.07 29.43 -22.98
N ILE A 564 36.87 30.23 -21.93
CA ILE A 564 37.06 29.84 -20.52
C ILE A 564 35.70 29.99 -19.85
N GLY A 565 35.11 28.88 -19.39
CA GLY A 565 33.69 28.83 -19.00
C GLY A 565 32.71 28.76 -20.19
N TYR A 566 33.23 28.72 -21.42
CA TYR A 566 32.47 28.64 -22.66
C TYR A 566 32.94 27.48 -23.52
N ALA A 567 32.02 26.76 -24.15
CA ALA A 567 32.32 25.73 -25.14
C ALA A 567 32.66 26.36 -26.53
N PHE A 568 33.53 27.36 -26.53
CA PHE A 568 33.97 28.09 -27.72
C PHE A 568 35.48 27.96 -27.94
N SER A 569 35.89 28.00 -29.21
CA SER A 569 37.27 27.79 -29.62
C SER A 569 38.08 29.08 -29.68
N THR A 570 37.45 30.25 -29.77
CA THR A 570 38.15 31.54 -29.88
C THR A 570 37.56 32.61 -28.95
N GLY A 571 38.38 33.61 -28.61
CA GLY A 571 37.95 34.77 -27.82
C GLY A 571 36.90 35.60 -28.55
N TYR A 572 36.94 35.65 -29.89
CA TYR A 572 35.91 36.32 -30.68
C TYR A 572 34.54 35.66 -30.54
N GLN A 573 34.45 34.34 -30.42
CA GLN A 573 33.15 33.68 -30.23
C GLN A 573 32.50 34.07 -28.90
N VAL A 574 33.30 34.22 -27.83
CA VAL A 574 32.84 34.77 -26.55
C VAL A 574 32.44 36.24 -26.71
N LEU A 575 33.26 37.05 -27.39
CA LEU A 575 32.95 38.46 -27.67
C LEU A 575 31.64 38.62 -28.47
N ASN A 576 31.42 37.78 -29.48
CA ASN A 576 30.19 37.77 -30.27
C ASN A 576 28.98 37.37 -29.42
N ALA A 577 29.13 36.46 -28.45
CA ALA A 577 28.07 36.15 -27.49
C ALA A 577 27.75 37.34 -26.57
N ILE A 578 28.77 38.10 -26.14
CA ILE A 578 28.59 39.35 -25.39
C ILE A 578 27.82 40.38 -26.21
N MET A 579 28.21 40.57 -27.48
CA MET A 579 27.55 41.50 -28.41
C MET A 579 26.07 41.18 -28.65
N GLN A 580 25.68 39.92 -28.48
CA GLN A 580 24.31 39.42 -28.69
C GLN A 580 23.53 39.23 -27.38
N SER A 581 24.11 39.60 -26.23
CA SER A 581 23.49 39.38 -24.93
C SER A 581 22.24 40.24 -24.70
N THR A 582 21.30 39.71 -23.91
CA THR A 582 20.02 40.33 -23.55
C THR A 582 20.22 41.68 -22.82
N PRO A 583 19.31 42.66 -22.95
CA PRO A 583 19.36 43.91 -22.20
C PRO A 583 19.55 43.68 -20.69
N GLY A 584 20.47 44.43 -20.07
CA GLY A 584 20.79 44.32 -18.63
C GLY A 584 22.27 44.21 -18.30
N TYR A 585 23.10 43.63 -19.19
CA TYR A 585 24.56 43.45 -18.96
C TYR A 585 25.44 44.44 -19.74
N GLN A 586 24.80 45.39 -20.43
CA GLN A 586 25.45 46.29 -21.38
C GLN A 586 26.41 47.29 -20.69
N HIS A 587 26.19 47.54 -19.40
CA HIS A 587 27.04 48.42 -18.61
C HIS A 587 28.48 47.91 -18.52
N TRP A 588 28.70 46.59 -18.63
CA TRP A 588 30.05 45.99 -18.65
C TRP A 588 30.76 46.08 -20.01
N HIS A 589 30.10 46.51 -21.08
CA HIS A 589 30.68 46.46 -22.44
C HIS A 589 32.01 47.20 -22.56
N THR A 590 32.17 48.28 -21.80
CA THR A 590 33.41 49.06 -21.78
C THR A 590 34.61 48.26 -21.28
N LEU A 591 34.43 47.34 -20.32
CA LEU A 591 35.49 46.43 -19.86
C LEU A 591 36.00 45.53 -20.98
N TYR A 592 35.08 44.94 -21.77
CA TYR A 592 35.45 44.02 -22.85
C TYR A 592 36.14 44.76 -24.01
N LEU A 593 35.74 46.01 -24.30
CA LEU A 593 36.46 46.86 -25.26
C LEU A 593 37.90 47.17 -24.79
N MET A 594 38.08 47.44 -23.49
CA MET A 594 39.41 47.63 -22.91
C MET A 594 40.24 46.37 -23.02
N ALA A 595 39.66 45.20 -22.73
CA ALA A 595 40.32 43.90 -22.82
C ALA A 595 40.76 43.56 -24.26
N VAL A 596 39.88 43.76 -25.25
CA VAL A 596 40.21 43.54 -26.68
C VAL A 596 41.46 44.33 -27.06
N LYS A 597 41.52 45.60 -26.65
CA LYS A 597 42.67 46.49 -26.93
C LYS A 597 43.90 46.18 -26.06
N ALA A 598 43.72 45.70 -24.83
CA ALA A 598 44.83 45.36 -23.94
C ALA A 598 45.56 44.09 -24.40
N TYR A 599 44.81 43.10 -24.89
CA TYR A 599 45.34 41.79 -25.27
C TYR A 599 45.49 41.59 -26.79
N GLY A 600 45.17 42.60 -27.60
CA GLY A 600 45.35 42.57 -29.06
C GLY A 600 44.48 41.53 -29.76
N LEU A 601 43.25 41.30 -29.28
CA LEU A 601 42.32 40.36 -29.91
C LEU A 601 41.86 40.85 -31.29
N ASP A 602 41.77 42.17 -31.46
CA ASP A 602 41.41 42.84 -32.72
C ASP A 602 42.35 42.47 -33.88
N ALA A 603 43.66 42.35 -33.61
CA ALA A 603 44.66 41.93 -34.59
C ALA A 603 44.48 40.47 -35.07
N ARG A 604 43.67 39.67 -34.38
CA ARG A 604 43.40 38.26 -34.69
C ARG A 604 42.05 38.03 -35.35
N LEU A 605 41.28 39.09 -35.58
CA LEU A 605 39.95 39.03 -36.19
C LEU A 605 40.04 38.90 -37.71
N THR A 606 39.10 38.15 -38.30
CA THR A 606 38.94 38.14 -39.77
C THR A 606 38.32 39.46 -40.25
N PRO A 607 38.43 39.82 -41.55
CA PRO A 607 37.90 41.09 -42.05
C PRO A 607 36.41 41.32 -41.72
N GLY A 608 35.56 40.29 -41.85
CA GLY A 608 34.13 40.40 -41.49
C GLY A 608 33.88 40.51 -39.98
N GLN A 609 34.78 39.98 -39.15
CA GLN A 609 34.71 40.14 -37.69
C GLN A 609 35.15 41.54 -37.27
N VAL A 610 36.16 42.11 -37.93
CA VAL A 610 36.61 43.50 -37.72
C VAL A 610 35.47 44.48 -37.99
N GLU A 611 34.76 44.31 -39.10
CA GLU A 611 33.61 45.17 -39.45
C GLU A 611 32.50 45.09 -38.38
N ARG A 612 32.10 43.87 -38.01
CA ARG A 612 31.03 43.66 -37.02
C ARG A 612 31.42 44.18 -35.63
N TYR A 613 32.64 43.90 -35.19
CA TYR A 613 33.18 44.42 -33.93
C TYR A 613 33.29 45.95 -33.96
N GLY A 614 33.75 46.53 -35.08
CA GLY A 614 33.87 47.97 -35.27
C GLY A 614 32.53 48.69 -35.11
N SER A 615 31.48 48.19 -35.77
CA SER A 615 30.12 48.75 -35.65
C SER A 615 29.58 48.67 -34.23
N TRP A 616 29.76 47.54 -33.54
CA TRP A 616 29.34 47.39 -32.15
C TRP A 616 30.14 48.29 -31.21
N ARG A 617 31.47 48.35 -31.36
CA ARG A 617 32.36 49.22 -30.59
C ARG A 617 31.95 50.68 -30.73
N GLN A 618 31.65 51.13 -31.95
CA GLN A 618 31.21 52.51 -32.18
C GLN A 618 29.88 52.77 -31.48
N SER A 619 28.91 51.86 -31.57
CA SER A 619 27.63 51.98 -30.87
C SER A 619 27.80 52.08 -29.35
N VAL A 620 28.70 51.30 -28.74
CA VAL A 620 29.00 51.39 -27.29
C VAL A 620 29.63 52.74 -26.95
N ILE A 621 30.58 53.23 -27.78
CA ILE A 621 31.21 54.55 -27.60
C ILE A 621 30.17 55.67 -27.66
N ASP A 622 29.29 55.65 -28.66
CA ASP A 622 28.26 56.67 -28.85
C ASP A 622 27.32 56.74 -27.64
N LYS A 623 26.91 55.58 -27.10
CA LYS A 623 26.06 55.52 -25.90
C LYS A 623 26.75 56.00 -24.63
N VAL A 624 28.01 55.63 -24.42
CA VAL A 624 28.81 56.13 -23.28
C VAL A 624 28.98 57.65 -23.36
N ASN A 625 29.27 58.18 -24.55
CA ASN A 625 29.40 59.62 -24.76
C ASN A 625 28.07 60.36 -24.59
N ALA A 626 26.94 59.70 -24.88
CA ALA A 626 25.60 60.22 -24.62
C ALA A 626 25.18 60.12 -23.14
N GLY A 627 26.00 59.53 -22.27
CA GLY A 627 25.68 59.35 -20.86
C GLY A 627 24.58 58.32 -20.60
N ASP A 628 24.37 57.36 -21.51
CA ASP A 628 23.37 56.30 -21.35
C ASP A 628 23.74 55.39 -20.17
N GLU A 629 22.97 55.47 -19.08
CA GLU A 629 23.18 54.72 -17.84
C GLU A 629 23.28 53.21 -18.06
N THR A 630 22.63 52.67 -19.10
CA THR A 630 22.69 51.25 -19.42
C THR A 630 24.08 50.79 -19.89
N HIS A 631 24.97 51.72 -20.27
CA HIS A 631 26.33 51.45 -20.76
C HIS A 631 27.44 52.01 -19.84
N LEU A 632 27.06 52.54 -18.67
CA LEU A 632 27.99 53.02 -17.65
C LEU A 632 28.21 51.97 -16.56
N ARG A 633 29.43 51.46 -16.42
CA ARG A 633 29.76 50.43 -15.42
C ARG A 633 29.91 51.00 -14.01
N PRO A 634 29.58 50.26 -12.95
CA PRO A 634 29.94 50.64 -11.58
C PRO A 634 31.46 50.60 -11.39
N GLY A 635 31.99 51.53 -10.60
CA GLY A 635 33.45 51.66 -10.38
C GLY A 635 34.04 50.69 -9.36
N ARG A 636 33.19 50.08 -8.51
CA ARG A 636 33.62 49.27 -7.35
C ARG A 636 34.56 48.11 -7.69
N TYR A 637 34.53 47.60 -8.92
CA TYR A 637 35.38 46.48 -9.35
C TYR A 637 36.66 46.91 -10.08
N ASP A 638 36.82 48.17 -10.47
CA ASP A 638 37.96 48.60 -11.29
C ASP A 638 39.30 48.35 -10.58
N ALA A 639 39.35 48.49 -9.25
CA ALA A 639 40.56 48.25 -8.45
C ALA A 639 40.97 46.77 -8.45
N VAL A 640 40.04 45.85 -8.13
CA VAL A 640 40.33 44.41 -8.14
C VAL A 640 40.61 43.90 -9.55
N LEU A 641 39.88 44.40 -10.57
CA LEU A 641 40.14 44.07 -11.97
C LEU A 641 41.51 44.56 -12.44
N GLY A 642 41.98 45.72 -11.97
CA GLY A 642 43.32 46.22 -12.27
C GLY A 642 44.43 45.35 -11.69
N VAL A 643 44.20 44.75 -10.50
CA VAL A 643 45.16 43.82 -9.87
C VAL A 643 45.12 42.45 -10.54
N LEU A 644 43.93 41.93 -10.87
CA LEU A 644 43.76 40.66 -11.58
C LEU A 644 44.33 40.74 -13.00
N PHE A 645 44.08 41.83 -13.71
CA PHE A 645 44.40 42.03 -15.12
C PHE A 645 45.30 43.26 -15.31
N ALA A 646 46.57 43.14 -14.92
CA ALA A 646 47.52 44.25 -14.87
C ALA A 646 47.64 45.06 -16.18
N GLU A 647 47.55 44.41 -17.35
CA GLU A 647 47.60 45.07 -18.65
C GLU A 647 46.37 45.95 -18.95
N MET A 648 45.26 45.72 -18.23
CA MET A 648 44.05 46.54 -18.30
C MET A 648 44.09 47.74 -17.34
N ALA A 649 44.90 47.70 -16.29
CA ALA A 649 44.93 48.71 -15.23
C ALA A 649 45.07 50.16 -15.75
N PRO A 650 45.96 50.49 -16.72
CA PRO A 650 46.06 51.86 -17.25
C PRO A 650 44.78 52.35 -17.94
N ARG A 651 43.98 51.44 -18.49
CA ARG A 651 42.72 51.78 -19.18
C ARG A 651 41.57 51.95 -18.19
N LEU A 652 41.54 51.13 -17.14
CA LEU A 652 40.58 51.25 -16.04
C LEU A 652 40.77 52.58 -15.29
N ALA A 653 42.03 52.96 -15.02
CA ALA A 653 42.38 54.21 -14.34
C ALA A 653 41.90 55.48 -15.07
N ASN A 654 41.67 55.42 -16.37
CA ASN A 654 41.14 56.55 -17.15
C ASN A 654 39.66 56.86 -16.85
N GLY A 655 38.94 55.97 -16.16
CA GLY A 655 37.54 56.18 -15.76
C GLY A 655 36.52 56.20 -16.91
N TYR A 656 36.94 55.99 -18.16
CA TYR A 656 36.04 56.03 -19.32
C TYR A 656 34.91 54.99 -19.21
N GLY A 657 33.67 55.43 -19.32
CA GLY A 657 32.49 54.57 -19.23
C GLY A 657 32.13 54.10 -17.81
N ARG A 658 32.67 54.76 -16.78
CA ARG A 658 32.28 54.57 -15.38
C ARG A 658 31.07 55.44 -15.04
N ASN A 659 30.14 54.91 -14.25
CA ASN A 659 29.02 55.66 -13.71
C ASN A 659 29.51 56.61 -12.59
N PRO A 660 29.35 57.95 -12.73
CA PRO A 660 29.81 58.93 -11.73
C PRO A 660 29.08 58.84 -10.39
N GLN A 661 27.86 58.27 -10.37
CA GLN A 661 27.03 58.15 -9.17
C GLN A 661 27.26 56.85 -8.39
N SER A 662 28.22 56.02 -8.83
CA SER A 662 28.42 54.65 -8.35
C SER A 662 29.75 54.50 -7.58
N GLU A 663 30.13 55.53 -6.83
CA GLU A 663 31.22 55.51 -5.84
C GLU A 663 30.79 54.95 -4.49
#